data_AF-A0A7X7C4Y8-F1
#
_entry.id   AF-A0A7X7C4Y8-F1
#
_cell.length_a   1.000
_cell.length_b   1.000
_cell.length_c   1.000
_cell.angle_alpha   90.00
_cell.angle_beta   90.00
_cell.angle_gamma   90.00
#
_symmetry.space_group_name_H-M   'P 1'
#
loop_
_entity.id
_entity.type
_entity.pdbx_description
1 polymer ?
#
loop_
_entity_poly.entity_id
_entity_poly.type
_entity_poly.pdbx_seq_one_letter_code
_entity_poly.pdbx_strand_id
1 'polypeptide(L)'
;MSKIKRLKKILSIIFIILMVASFLLLLYDFRDVIIEAIKIKSWDPIKQRFADFGFWSIFFISLTQALSILLTVIPGSPIQILAGISIGPVLGFIACLIGIFLGNLTIYLLVRKFGHNTDAFYENKDLDEMEKLAAKRGNRFFTQLLFVLYLIPVIPYGLIAFLGAKSKMKYPRFFLVTTFSAIPSVLLSIYLGRLLTDSDSVTMIILIVIFVLLTVMVTRHHKSIIKYLTNRPIKDMAYFQAGVRKPNPLLYAAVWVIVKLFFHPRVRVKINRNGVKKLKGPYILIYNHPSKLDFTYSISPLFPRRINAMVAYYYFCDYRLGRLIHAGGGFPKFLYHPDLSSIRSIKKIMKRNGIMAIAPEGRLSAYGCLESLAPATEKMIKRMGVPVVMAKITGAYLAFPKWSKYIRRGRVEVIFEQVLTTEEIDQMSTEEIENLLYQKLDYDDFKWQEERKIYYKGKKFAEGLEHILYYCPVCGQEYTTQTKDDHLFCTNCHTDILLNHYYEFETNRPEIPKNIRDWYLLQKQIERKNIEAEDYKLTSNVILKFPDSQGRGFSEVGSGKATLDKHGVTYQGTINGEEKEIFFKIENIPAILFGVNEDFEIYHDNTLYYFVPENIRSCAKWSVVAEQIYNKYVKEKENGKRTNTEDQ
;
A
#
# COMPACT_ATOMS: atom_id res chain seq x y z
N MET A 1 -18.54 -16.86 -44.98
CA MET A 1 -17.10 -16.66 -44.63
C MET A 1 -16.35 -16.18 -45.87
N SER A 2 -15.68 -15.02 -45.84
CA SER A 2 -15.06 -14.42 -47.04
C SER A 2 -14.02 -15.32 -47.69
N LYS A 3 -13.92 -15.34 -49.04
CA LYS A 3 -12.93 -16.11 -49.82
C LYS A 3 -11.49 -15.93 -49.30
N ILE A 4 -11.17 -14.72 -48.83
CA ILE A 4 -9.89 -14.38 -48.18
C ILE A 4 -9.64 -15.20 -46.91
N LYS A 5 -10.66 -15.46 -46.08
CA LYS A 5 -10.51 -16.29 -44.87
C LYS A 5 -10.24 -17.77 -45.22
N ARG A 6 -10.82 -18.29 -46.31
CA ARG A 6 -10.61 -19.67 -46.77
C ARG A 6 -9.22 -19.86 -47.38
N LEU A 7 -8.77 -18.93 -48.23
CA LEU A 7 -7.42 -18.95 -48.80
C LEU A 7 -6.34 -18.83 -47.70
N LYS A 8 -6.50 -17.88 -46.76
CA LYS A 8 -5.63 -17.78 -45.59
C LYS A 8 -5.64 -19.02 -44.70
N LYS A 9 -6.67 -19.86 -44.73
CA LYS A 9 -6.73 -21.11 -43.94
C LYS A 9 -5.92 -22.22 -44.63
N ILE A 10 -6.09 -22.38 -45.94
CA ILE A 10 -5.35 -23.35 -46.74
C ILE A 10 -3.85 -23.05 -46.70
N LEU A 11 -3.45 -21.79 -46.89
CA LEU A 11 -2.04 -21.38 -46.81
C LEU A 11 -1.41 -21.65 -45.44
N SER A 12 -2.13 -21.41 -44.34
CA SER A 12 -1.62 -21.72 -42.99
C SER A 12 -1.45 -23.22 -42.76
N ILE A 13 -2.36 -24.07 -43.27
CA ILE A 13 -2.27 -25.52 -43.13
C ILE A 13 -1.09 -26.06 -43.95
N ILE A 14 -0.97 -25.62 -45.21
CA ILE A 14 0.16 -25.98 -46.08
C ILE A 14 1.49 -25.58 -45.42
N PHE A 15 1.57 -24.38 -44.86
CA PHE A 15 2.77 -23.92 -44.15
C PHE A 15 3.15 -24.82 -42.97
N ILE A 16 2.18 -25.24 -42.17
CA ILE A 16 2.41 -26.17 -41.04
C ILE A 16 2.89 -27.54 -41.54
N ILE A 17 2.25 -28.08 -42.59
CA ILE A 17 2.64 -29.37 -43.17
C ILE A 17 4.08 -29.30 -43.71
N LEU A 18 4.43 -28.22 -44.42
CA LEU A 18 5.78 -28.00 -44.93
C LEU A 18 6.82 -27.87 -43.81
N MET A 19 6.48 -27.18 -42.72
CA MET A 19 7.36 -27.11 -41.54
C MET A 19 7.60 -28.49 -40.92
N VAL A 20 6.54 -29.27 -40.72
CA VAL A 20 6.65 -30.62 -40.12
C VAL A 20 7.43 -31.56 -41.03
N ALA A 21 7.16 -31.55 -42.34
CA ALA A 21 7.89 -32.35 -43.32
C ALA A 21 9.39 -31.97 -43.35
N SER A 22 9.71 -30.68 -43.35
CA SER A 22 11.09 -30.19 -43.28
C SER A 22 11.81 -30.66 -42.01
N PHE A 23 11.12 -30.73 -40.88
CA PHE A 23 11.69 -31.25 -39.64
C PHE A 23 11.92 -32.76 -39.65
N LEU A 24 11.00 -33.54 -40.22
CA LEU A 24 11.18 -34.99 -40.39
C LEU A 24 12.36 -35.30 -41.32
N LEU A 25 12.53 -34.52 -42.39
CA LEU A 25 13.70 -34.61 -43.28
C LEU A 25 15.00 -34.28 -42.54
N LEU A 26 14.99 -33.25 -41.68
CA LEU A 26 16.14 -32.90 -40.85
C LEU A 26 16.50 -34.02 -39.86
N LEU A 27 15.51 -34.65 -39.21
CA LEU A 27 15.75 -35.79 -38.32
C LEU A 27 16.32 -37.00 -39.05
N TYR A 28 15.88 -37.23 -40.29
CA TYR A 28 16.42 -38.28 -41.13
C TYR A 28 17.90 -38.02 -41.48
N ASP A 29 18.22 -36.79 -41.90
CA ASP A 29 19.58 -36.37 -42.26
C ASP A 29 20.57 -36.48 -41.09
N PHE A 30 20.13 -36.16 -39.88
CA PHE A 30 20.97 -36.23 -38.67
C PHE A 30 21.06 -37.63 -38.05
N ARG A 31 20.31 -38.62 -38.55
CA ARG A 31 20.24 -39.96 -37.94
C ARG A 31 21.62 -40.61 -37.81
N ASP A 32 22.38 -40.66 -38.90
CA ASP A 32 23.66 -41.36 -38.94
C ASP A 32 24.74 -40.61 -38.16
N VAL A 33 24.71 -39.27 -38.23
CA VAL A 33 25.59 -38.36 -37.47
C VAL A 33 25.38 -38.51 -35.97
N ILE A 34 24.14 -38.65 -35.51
CA ILE A 34 23.84 -38.89 -34.09
C ILE A 34 24.36 -40.25 -33.65
N ILE A 35 24.18 -41.30 -34.47
CA ILE A 35 24.69 -42.64 -34.17
C ILE A 35 26.22 -42.63 -34.06
N GLU A 36 26.90 -41.93 -34.96
CA GLU A 36 28.35 -41.78 -34.94
C GLU A 36 28.83 -41.02 -33.70
N ALA A 37 28.22 -39.87 -33.38
CA ALA A 37 28.53 -39.08 -32.19
C ALA A 37 28.42 -39.90 -30.88
N ILE A 38 27.40 -40.76 -30.78
CA ILE A 38 27.22 -41.67 -29.63
C ILE A 38 28.34 -42.72 -29.57
N LYS A 39 28.73 -43.30 -30.71
CA LYS A 39 29.77 -44.33 -30.79
C LYS A 39 31.14 -43.79 -30.36
N ILE A 40 31.50 -42.61 -30.84
CA ILE A 40 32.81 -42.00 -30.54
C ILE A 40 32.82 -41.14 -29.28
N LYS A 41 31.66 -40.99 -28.61
CA LYS A 41 31.46 -40.16 -27.41
C LYS A 41 31.95 -38.72 -27.59
N SER A 42 31.79 -38.17 -28.79
CA SER A 42 32.16 -36.78 -29.12
C SER A 42 31.01 -36.06 -29.82
N TRP A 43 30.94 -34.75 -29.60
CA TRP A 43 30.01 -33.85 -30.28
C TRP A 43 30.48 -33.43 -31.68
N ASP A 44 31.71 -33.78 -32.06
CA ASP A 44 32.34 -33.30 -33.29
C ASP A 44 31.59 -33.67 -34.59
N PRO A 45 30.98 -34.88 -34.75
CA PRO A 45 30.20 -35.20 -35.93
C PRO A 45 28.99 -34.28 -36.09
N ILE A 46 28.32 -33.94 -34.97
CA ILE A 46 27.17 -33.04 -34.97
C ILE A 46 27.61 -31.61 -35.31
N LYS A 47 28.73 -31.14 -34.72
CA LYS A 47 29.30 -29.82 -35.03
C LYS A 47 29.69 -29.73 -36.51
N GLN A 48 30.36 -30.74 -37.04
CA GLN A 48 30.81 -30.78 -38.42
C GLN A 48 29.62 -30.77 -39.38
N ARG A 49 28.56 -31.55 -39.10
CA ARG A 49 27.34 -31.53 -39.92
C ARG A 49 26.67 -30.16 -39.93
N PHE A 50 26.60 -29.48 -38.78
CA PHE A 50 26.11 -28.10 -38.72
C PHE A 50 27.09 -27.09 -39.35
N ALA A 51 28.38 -27.38 -39.40
CA ALA A 51 29.33 -26.55 -40.13
C ALA A 51 29.14 -26.68 -41.66
N ASP A 52 28.86 -27.89 -42.15
CA ASP A 52 28.59 -28.16 -43.58
C ASP A 52 27.38 -27.38 -44.11
N PHE A 53 26.36 -27.18 -43.27
CA PHE A 53 25.20 -26.35 -43.59
C PHE A 53 25.49 -24.83 -43.61
N GLY A 54 26.60 -24.39 -43.01
CA GLY A 54 27.00 -22.98 -42.94
C GLY A 54 25.90 -22.08 -42.40
N PHE A 55 25.51 -21.06 -43.16
CA PHE A 55 24.45 -20.11 -42.79
C PHE A 55 23.09 -20.79 -42.53
N TRP A 56 22.80 -21.90 -43.21
CA TRP A 56 21.52 -22.61 -43.08
C TRP A 56 21.32 -23.27 -41.70
N SER A 57 22.39 -23.45 -40.92
CA SER A 57 22.30 -23.96 -39.55
C SER A 57 21.46 -23.07 -38.63
N ILE A 58 21.54 -21.74 -38.82
CA ILE A 58 20.71 -20.77 -38.10
C ILE A 58 19.24 -21.01 -38.43
N PHE A 59 18.92 -21.25 -39.71
CA PHE A 59 17.56 -21.52 -40.16
C PHE A 59 17.01 -22.82 -39.56
N PHE A 60 17.74 -23.94 -39.63
CA PHE A 60 17.27 -25.23 -39.12
C PHE A 60 17.10 -25.25 -37.59
N ILE A 61 18.00 -24.58 -36.85
CA ILE A 61 17.86 -24.42 -35.39
C ILE A 61 16.64 -23.55 -35.07
N SER A 62 16.46 -22.44 -35.78
CA SER A 62 15.29 -21.55 -35.59
C SER A 62 13.98 -22.30 -35.89
N LEU A 63 13.95 -23.07 -36.97
CA LEU A 63 12.81 -23.88 -37.39
C LEU A 63 12.44 -24.92 -36.33
N THR A 64 13.44 -25.66 -35.85
CA THR A 64 13.27 -26.69 -34.82
C THR A 64 12.80 -26.08 -33.50
N GLN A 65 13.37 -24.93 -33.11
CA GLN A 65 12.94 -24.18 -31.93
C GLN A 65 11.50 -23.68 -32.07
N ALA A 66 11.10 -23.17 -33.24
CA ALA A 66 9.71 -22.74 -33.49
C ALA A 66 8.73 -23.93 -33.43
N LEU A 67 9.10 -25.09 -33.99
CA LEU A 67 8.30 -26.30 -33.93
C LEU A 67 8.14 -26.85 -32.52
N SER A 68 9.19 -26.83 -31.70
CA SER A 68 9.09 -27.27 -30.30
C SER A 68 8.05 -26.47 -29.52
N ILE A 69 7.95 -25.17 -29.82
CA ILE A 69 6.96 -24.27 -29.24
C ILE A 69 5.56 -24.60 -29.74
N LEU A 70 5.40 -24.83 -31.04
CA LEU A 70 4.10 -25.19 -31.62
C LEU A 70 3.58 -26.54 -31.16
N LEU A 71 4.45 -27.53 -31.04
CA LEU A 71 4.04 -28.88 -30.68
C LEU A 71 3.86 -29.04 -29.17
N THR A 72 4.47 -28.18 -28.33
CA THR A 72 4.43 -28.24 -26.85
C THR A 72 4.90 -29.54 -26.19
N VAL A 73 5.27 -30.57 -26.97
CA VAL A 73 5.71 -31.87 -26.48
C VAL A 73 7.13 -31.82 -25.91
N ILE A 74 8.00 -30.99 -26.48
CA ILE A 74 9.44 -30.99 -26.20
C ILE A 74 9.83 -29.67 -25.52
N PRO A 75 10.52 -29.70 -24.36
CA PRO A 75 11.10 -28.50 -23.77
C PRO A 75 12.04 -27.79 -24.76
N GLY A 76 12.11 -26.46 -24.73
CA GLY A 76 13.02 -25.71 -25.61
C GLY A 76 14.50 -25.86 -25.24
N SER A 77 14.80 -26.18 -23.98
CA SER A 77 16.17 -26.17 -23.44
C SER A 77 17.14 -27.15 -24.14
N PRO A 78 16.78 -28.40 -24.46
CA PRO A 78 17.64 -29.29 -25.26
C PRO A 78 18.06 -28.71 -26.61
N ILE A 79 17.15 -28.04 -27.32
CA ILE A 79 17.47 -27.40 -28.61
C ILE A 79 18.45 -26.25 -28.42
N GLN A 80 18.29 -25.47 -27.34
CA GLN A 80 19.18 -24.36 -27.00
C GLN A 80 20.59 -24.84 -26.60
N ILE A 81 20.68 -25.93 -25.83
CA ILE A 81 21.96 -26.57 -25.48
C ILE A 81 22.66 -27.06 -26.75
N LEU A 82 21.94 -27.78 -27.62
CA LEU A 82 22.47 -28.26 -28.90
C LEU A 82 22.91 -27.10 -29.79
N ALA A 83 22.14 -26.00 -29.86
CA ALA A 83 22.54 -24.82 -30.62
C ALA A 83 23.86 -24.22 -30.11
N GLY A 84 24.07 -24.19 -28.79
CA GLY A 84 25.32 -23.75 -28.18
C GLY A 84 26.51 -24.66 -28.49
N ILE A 85 26.29 -25.98 -28.52
CA ILE A 85 27.30 -26.99 -28.89
C ILE A 85 27.66 -26.90 -30.39
N SER A 86 26.65 -26.77 -31.26
CA SER A 86 26.80 -26.92 -32.71
C SER A 86 27.38 -25.70 -33.41
N ILE A 87 26.83 -24.51 -33.15
CA ILE A 87 27.18 -23.27 -33.89
C ILE A 87 27.73 -22.16 -32.97
N GLY A 88 28.01 -22.51 -31.72
CA GLY A 88 28.57 -21.61 -30.72
C GLY A 88 27.55 -20.66 -30.08
N PRO A 89 27.96 -19.94 -29.03
CA PRO A 89 27.03 -19.24 -28.14
C PRO A 89 26.31 -18.05 -28.78
N VAL A 90 26.99 -17.29 -29.65
CA VAL A 90 26.41 -16.09 -30.26
C VAL A 90 25.39 -16.45 -31.34
N LEU A 91 25.77 -17.28 -32.30
CA LEU A 91 24.87 -17.67 -33.40
C LEU A 91 23.76 -18.60 -32.90
N GLY A 92 24.05 -19.48 -31.95
CA GLY A 92 23.03 -20.29 -31.27
C GLY A 92 21.98 -19.43 -30.56
N PHE A 93 22.41 -18.34 -29.91
CA PHE A 93 21.50 -17.42 -29.21
C PHE A 93 20.57 -16.70 -30.17
N ILE A 94 21.13 -16.18 -31.26
CA ILE A 94 20.36 -15.51 -32.32
C ILE A 94 19.37 -16.50 -32.95
N ALA A 95 19.81 -17.71 -33.32
CA ALA A 95 18.95 -18.72 -33.92
C ALA A 95 17.79 -19.14 -32.98
N CYS A 96 18.08 -19.41 -31.71
CA CYS A 96 17.04 -19.76 -30.75
C CYS A 96 16.05 -18.61 -30.51
N LEU A 97 16.50 -17.35 -30.44
CA LEU A 97 15.58 -16.21 -30.30
C LEU A 97 14.69 -16.03 -31.53
N ILE A 98 15.22 -16.20 -32.75
CA ILE A 98 14.42 -16.17 -33.98
C ILE A 98 13.36 -17.27 -33.94
N GLY A 99 13.74 -18.50 -33.57
CA GLY A 99 12.80 -19.60 -33.44
C GLY A 99 11.71 -19.35 -32.39
N ILE A 100 12.08 -18.80 -31.23
CA ILE A 100 11.13 -18.42 -30.18
C ILE A 100 10.15 -17.35 -30.67
N PHE A 101 10.65 -16.34 -31.37
CA PHE A 101 9.83 -15.31 -31.97
C PHE A 101 8.80 -15.89 -32.96
N LEU A 102 9.26 -16.70 -33.92
CA LEU A 102 8.40 -17.28 -34.96
C LEU A 102 7.37 -18.26 -34.39
N GLY A 103 7.76 -19.08 -33.41
CA GLY A 103 6.85 -20.00 -32.71
C GLY A 103 5.74 -19.22 -31.99
N ASN A 104 6.11 -18.22 -31.20
CA ASN A 104 5.16 -17.40 -30.43
C ASN A 104 4.25 -16.57 -31.33
N LEU A 105 4.78 -16.00 -32.42
CA LEU A 105 3.99 -15.30 -33.43
C LEU A 105 2.93 -16.23 -34.05
N THR A 106 3.33 -17.44 -34.43
CA THR A 106 2.43 -18.42 -35.02
C THR A 106 1.31 -18.79 -34.06
N ILE A 107 1.63 -19.11 -32.79
CA ILE A 107 0.63 -19.38 -31.75
C ILE A 107 -0.33 -18.19 -31.58
N TYR A 108 0.20 -16.96 -31.51
CA TYR A 108 -0.61 -15.77 -31.36
C TYR A 108 -1.62 -15.60 -32.51
N LEU A 109 -1.17 -15.80 -33.75
CA LEU A 109 -2.03 -15.71 -34.93
C LEU A 109 -3.08 -16.83 -34.97
N LEU A 110 -2.71 -18.06 -34.60
CA LEU A 110 -3.63 -19.19 -34.54
C LEU A 110 -4.74 -18.94 -33.51
N VAL A 111 -4.38 -18.59 -32.28
CA VAL A 111 -5.35 -18.32 -31.20
C VAL A 111 -6.27 -17.15 -31.55
N ARG A 112 -5.73 -16.05 -32.10
CA ARG A 112 -6.55 -14.89 -32.52
C ARG A 112 -7.51 -15.20 -33.67
N LYS A 113 -7.15 -16.15 -34.54
CA LYS A 113 -7.93 -16.49 -35.74
C LYS A 113 -8.97 -17.57 -35.50
N PHE A 114 -8.66 -18.55 -34.64
CA PHE A 114 -9.49 -19.74 -34.41
C PHE A 114 -10.18 -19.75 -33.04
N GLY A 115 -9.78 -18.87 -32.10
CA GLY A 115 -10.45 -18.71 -30.81
C GLY A 115 -10.54 -20.01 -30.02
N HIS A 116 -11.71 -20.31 -29.46
CA HIS A 116 -11.99 -21.51 -28.66
C HIS A 116 -11.74 -22.84 -29.37
N ASN A 117 -11.72 -22.88 -30.72
CA ASN A 117 -11.38 -24.10 -31.46
C ASN A 117 -9.89 -24.50 -31.33
N THR A 118 -9.05 -23.62 -30.75
CA THR A 118 -7.65 -23.95 -30.41
C THR A 118 -7.50 -24.62 -29.05
N ASP A 119 -8.54 -24.59 -28.21
CA ASP A 119 -8.50 -25.19 -26.87
C ASP A 119 -8.28 -26.72 -26.96
N ALA A 120 -8.81 -27.40 -27.99
CA ALA A 120 -8.61 -28.84 -28.22
C ALA A 120 -7.16 -29.27 -28.51
N PHE A 121 -6.29 -28.35 -28.95
CA PHE A 121 -4.89 -28.65 -29.26
C PHE A 121 -3.95 -28.44 -28.07
N TYR A 122 -4.39 -27.66 -27.07
CA TYR A 122 -3.58 -27.24 -25.93
C TYR A 122 -4.33 -27.39 -24.60
N GLU A 123 -5.35 -28.25 -24.56
CA GLU A 123 -6.29 -28.39 -23.45
C GLU A 123 -5.54 -28.78 -22.18
N ASN A 124 -5.47 -27.85 -21.23
CA ASN A 124 -4.85 -28.10 -19.94
C ASN A 124 -5.59 -27.32 -18.86
N LYS A 125 -6.15 -28.06 -17.89
CA LYS A 125 -6.89 -27.50 -16.74
C LYS A 125 -6.09 -26.44 -15.98
N ASP A 126 -4.75 -26.55 -15.97
CA ASP A 126 -3.87 -25.60 -15.30
C ASP A 126 -3.82 -24.24 -16.04
N LEU A 127 -4.01 -24.21 -17.37
CA LEU A 127 -4.02 -22.99 -18.18
C LEU A 127 -5.31 -22.19 -17.99
N ASP A 128 -6.45 -22.86 -17.86
CA ASP A 128 -7.75 -22.20 -17.60
C ASP A 128 -7.79 -21.55 -16.21
N GLU A 129 -7.16 -22.18 -15.20
CA GLU A 129 -7.05 -21.58 -13.87
C GLU A 129 -6.21 -20.29 -13.93
N MET A 130 -5.07 -20.33 -14.61
CA MET A 130 -4.18 -19.19 -14.81
C MET A 130 -4.84 -18.05 -15.60
N GLU A 131 -5.67 -18.36 -16.59
CA GLU A 131 -6.45 -17.38 -17.35
C GLU A 131 -7.50 -16.68 -16.48
N LYS A 132 -8.27 -17.44 -15.69
CA LYS A 132 -9.25 -16.87 -14.73
C LYS A 132 -8.57 -15.95 -13.71
N LEU A 133 -7.38 -16.36 -13.23
CA LEU A 133 -6.56 -15.57 -12.32
C LEU A 133 -6.02 -14.29 -12.98
N ALA A 134 -5.62 -14.36 -14.25
CA ALA A 134 -5.19 -13.21 -15.05
C ALA A 134 -6.32 -12.19 -15.22
N ALA A 135 -7.53 -12.68 -15.55
CA ALA A 135 -8.73 -11.86 -15.66
C ALA A 135 -9.04 -11.14 -14.34
N LYS A 136 -8.85 -11.82 -13.19
CA LYS A 136 -9.07 -11.24 -11.86
C LYS A 136 -8.00 -10.23 -11.44
N ARG A 137 -6.73 -10.45 -11.79
CA ARG A 137 -5.58 -9.63 -11.30
C ARG A 137 -5.09 -8.57 -12.29
N GLY A 138 -5.66 -8.56 -13.50
CA GLY A 138 -5.35 -7.59 -14.54
C GLY A 138 -4.06 -7.85 -15.32
N ASN A 139 -3.92 -7.11 -16.42
CA ASN A 139 -2.87 -7.34 -17.43
C ASN A 139 -1.43 -7.17 -16.89
N ARG A 140 -1.21 -6.35 -15.85
CA ARG A 140 0.14 -6.14 -15.26
C ARG A 140 0.62 -7.40 -14.54
N PHE A 141 -0.19 -7.97 -13.65
CA PHE A 141 0.14 -9.23 -12.98
C PHE A 141 0.37 -10.33 -14.00
N PHE A 142 -0.51 -10.42 -15.00
CA PHE A 142 -0.38 -11.43 -16.04
C PHE A 142 0.90 -11.29 -16.85
N THR A 143 1.30 -10.05 -17.19
CA THR A 143 2.60 -9.79 -17.84
C THR A 143 3.77 -10.29 -16.99
N GLN A 144 3.75 -10.00 -15.68
CA GLN A 144 4.79 -10.47 -14.75
C GLN A 144 4.79 -11.99 -14.58
N LEU A 145 3.61 -12.61 -14.59
CA LEU A 145 3.46 -14.06 -14.52
C LEU A 145 4.09 -14.73 -15.74
N LEU A 146 3.75 -14.27 -16.96
CA LEU A 146 4.37 -14.79 -18.19
C LEU A 146 5.89 -14.64 -18.13
N PHE A 147 6.40 -13.50 -17.63
CA PHE A 147 7.83 -13.28 -17.48
C PHE A 147 8.49 -14.32 -16.56
N VAL A 148 7.93 -14.53 -15.38
CA VAL A 148 8.45 -15.53 -14.43
C VAL A 148 8.38 -16.95 -14.98
N LEU A 149 7.34 -17.30 -15.74
CA LEU A 149 7.20 -18.64 -16.32
C LEU A 149 8.26 -18.92 -17.40
N TYR A 150 8.61 -17.94 -18.23
CA TYR A 150 9.64 -18.07 -19.27
C TYR A 150 11.07 -18.15 -18.70
N LEU A 151 11.30 -17.60 -17.51
CA LEU A 151 12.58 -17.76 -16.79
C LEU A 151 12.83 -19.20 -16.35
N ILE A 152 11.78 -20.01 -16.22
CA ILE A 152 11.88 -21.40 -15.78
C ILE A 152 12.15 -22.27 -17.03
N PRO A 153 13.37 -22.79 -17.25
CA PRO A 153 13.78 -23.41 -18.53
C PRO A 153 13.02 -24.71 -18.88
N VAL A 154 12.29 -25.23 -17.92
CA VAL A 154 11.66 -26.56 -17.96
C VAL A 154 10.20 -26.47 -18.40
N ILE A 155 9.57 -25.30 -18.31
CA ILE A 155 8.19 -25.12 -18.74
C ILE A 155 8.15 -25.01 -20.27
N PRO A 156 7.33 -25.81 -20.98
CA PRO A 156 7.19 -25.70 -22.43
C PRO A 156 6.72 -24.29 -22.82
N TYR A 157 7.55 -23.56 -23.57
CA TYR A 157 7.27 -22.17 -23.97
C TYR A 157 5.96 -22.04 -24.75
N GLY A 158 5.57 -23.06 -25.52
CA GLY A 158 4.30 -23.08 -26.23
C GLY A 158 3.08 -22.97 -25.33
N LEU A 159 3.08 -23.61 -24.15
CA LEU A 159 1.97 -23.49 -23.19
C LEU A 159 1.87 -22.06 -22.63
N ILE A 160 3.02 -21.44 -22.37
CA ILE A 160 3.08 -20.05 -21.88
C ILE A 160 2.66 -19.07 -22.99
N ALA A 161 3.09 -19.32 -24.23
CA ALA A 161 2.71 -18.54 -25.41
C ALA A 161 1.20 -18.64 -25.70
N PHE A 162 0.63 -19.84 -25.59
CA PHE A 162 -0.80 -20.08 -25.75
C PHE A 162 -1.61 -19.30 -24.71
N LEU A 163 -1.21 -19.40 -23.43
CA LEU A 163 -1.81 -18.64 -22.33
C LEU A 163 -1.76 -17.12 -22.61
N GLY A 164 -0.60 -16.61 -23.02
CA GLY A 164 -0.41 -15.21 -23.36
C GLY A 164 -1.23 -14.76 -24.58
N ALA A 165 -1.39 -15.62 -25.58
CA ALA A 165 -2.13 -15.32 -26.81
C ALA A 165 -3.66 -15.29 -26.59
N LYS A 166 -4.18 -16.14 -25.71
CA LYS A 166 -5.60 -16.16 -25.31
C LYS A 166 -6.00 -14.90 -24.53
N SER A 167 -5.04 -14.31 -23.81
CA SER A 167 -5.26 -13.05 -23.10
C SER A 167 -5.62 -11.87 -24.01
N LYS A 168 -6.20 -10.80 -23.44
CA LYS A 168 -6.49 -9.54 -24.15
C LYS A 168 -5.24 -8.70 -24.51
N MET A 169 -4.03 -9.28 -24.45
CA MET A 169 -2.79 -8.57 -24.76
C MET A 169 -2.64 -8.29 -26.27
N LYS A 170 -2.29 -7.04 -26.60
CA LYS A 170 -1.94 -6.64 -27.97
C LYS A 170 -0.61 -7.27 -28.40
N TYR A 171 -0.48 -7.58 -29.69
CA TYR A 171 0.70 -8.26 -30.27
C TYR A 171 2.06 -7.64 -29.87
N PRO A 172 2.29 -6.31 -29.95
CA PRO A 172 3.61 -5.76 -29.60
C PRO A 172 4.01 -6.06 -28.16
N ARG A 173 3.04 -5.98 -27.23
CA ARG A 173 3.27 -6.28 -25.82
C ARG A 173 3.47 -7.78 -25.59
N PHE A 174 2.68 -8.63 -26.26
CA PHE A 174 2.84 -10.08 -26.18
C PHE A 174 4.25 -10.49 -26.64
N PHE A 175 4.66 -10.04 -27.82
CA PHE A 175 5.98 -10.30 -28.40
C PHE A 175 7.12 -9.85 -27.47
N LEU A 176 7.08 -8.59 -27.02
CA LEU A 176 8.13 -8.05 -26.14
C LEU A 176 8.24 -8.91 -24.86
N VAL A 177 7.12 -9.22 -24.23
CA VAL A 177 7.13 -10.02 -23.01
C VAL A 177 7.71 -11.40 -23.29
N THR A 178 7.20 -12.16 -24.25
CA THR A 178 7.66 -13.54 -24.46
C THR A 178 9.13 -13.62 -24.87
N THR A 179 9.61 -12.70 -25.72
CA THR A 179 10.98 -12.72 -26.21
C THR A 179 11.97 -12.28 -25.13
N PHE A 180 11.71 -11.14 -24.46
CA PHE A 180 12.61 -10.66 -23.40
C PHE A 180 12.64 -11.61 -22.19
N SER A 181 11.53 -12.27 -21.88
CA SER A 181 11.49 -13.22 -20.77
C SER A 181 12.27 -14.50 -21.06
N ALA A 182 12.41 -14.88 -22.33
CA ALA A 182 13.17 -16.06 -22.75
C ALA A 182 14.69 -15.82 -22.80
N ILE A 183 15.16 -14.58 -22.87
CA ILE A 183 16.59 -14.26 -23.00
C ILE A 183 17.42 -14.91 -21.87
N PRO A 184 17.08 -14.74 -20.57
CA PRO A 184 17.91 -15.29 -19.50
C PRO A 184 18.01 -16.81 -19.52
N SER A 185 16.90 -17.51 -19.82
CA SER A 185 16.85 -18.96 -19.88
C SER A 185 17.57 -19.50 -21.12
N VAL A 186 17.46 -18.84 -22.28
CA VAL A 186 18.20 -19.21 -23.50
C VAL A 186 19.70 -19.02 -23.31
N LEU A 187 20.14 -17.90 -22.72
CA LEU A 187 21.56 -17.67 -22.41
C LEU A 187 22.11 -18.75 -21.48
N LEU A 188 21.37 -19.12 -20.43
CA LEU A 188 21.77 -20.17 -19.50
C LEU A 188 21.93 -21.52 -20.22
N SER A 189 20.95 -21.92 -21.03
CA SER A 189 20.99 -23.19 -21.78
C SER A 189 22.13 -23.24 -22.79
N ILE A 190 22.38 -22.13 -23.51
CA ILE A 190 23.47 -22.04 -24.48
C ILE A 190 24.83 -22.11 -23.80
N TYR A 191 25.00 -21.39 -22.69
CA TYR A 191 26.24 -21.42 -21.94
C TYR A 191 26.49 -22.81 -21.33
N LEU A 192 25.43 -23.49 -20.88
CA LEU A 192 25.52 -24.89 -20.46
C LEU A 192 26.03 -25.79 -21.60
N GLY A 193 25.55 -25.61 -22.84
CA GLY A 193 26.07 -26.35 -24.00
C GLY A 193 27.57 -26.12 -24.24
N ARG A 194 28.05 -24.88 -24.08
CA ARG A 194 29.48 -24.58 -24.13
C ARG A 194 30.25 -25.28 -23.01
N LEU A 195 29.79 -25.18 -21.77
CA LEU A 195 30.42 -25.85 -20.62
C LEU A 195 30.50 -27.36 -20.83
N LEU A 196 29.44 -27.99 -21.37
CA LEU A 196 29.44 -29.41 -21.70
C LEU A 196 30.46 -29.78 -22.78
N THR A 197 30.88 -28.83 -23.62
CA THR A 197 31.89 -29.06 -24.66
C THR A 197 33.31 -28.85 -24.14
N ASP A 198 33.51 -27.87 -23.26
CA ASP A 198 34.82 -27.42 -22.78
C ASP A 198 35.29 -28.15 -21.50
N SER A 199 34.44 -28.97 -20.87
CA SER A 199 34.75 -29.64 -19.59
C SER A 199 35.12 -31.12 -19.76
N ASP A 200 35.85 -31.65 -18.76
CA ASP A 200 36.19 -33.06 -18.70
C ASP A 200 34.93 -33.95 -18.54
N SER A 201 35.06 -35.23 -18.88
CA SER A 201 33.92 -36.16 -18.91
C SER A 201 33.20 -36.29 -17.56
N VAL A 202 33.89 -36.13 -16.41
CA VAL A 202 33.27 -36.22 -15.09
C VAL A 202 32.42 -34.98 -14.81
N THR A 203 32.98 -33.79 -15.06
CA THR A 203 32.26 -32.51 -14.91
C THR A 203 31.04 -32.45 -15.84
N MET A 204 31.17 -32.93 -17.09
CA MET A 204 30.06 -33.01 -18.05
C MET A 204 28.91 -33.88 -17.52
N ILE A 205 29.22 -35.07 -17.00
CA ILE A 205 28.21 -35.98 -16.42
C ILE A 205 27.51 -35.32 -15.23
N ILE A 206 28.26 -34.66 -14.34
CA ILE A 206 27.68 -33.94 -13.19
C ILE A 206 26.71 -32.84 -13.66
N LEU A 207 27.09 -32.02 -14.64
CA LEU A 207 26.24 -30.97 -15.18
C LEU A 207 24.96 -31.52 -15.82
N ILE A 208 25.06 -32.62 -16.58
CA ILE A 208 23.89 -33.31 -17.16
C ILE A 208 22.98 -33.83 -16.05
N VAL A 209 23.53 -34.50 -15.02
CA VAL A 209 22.75 -35.03 -13.89
C VAL A 209 22.04 -33.90 -13.14
N ILE A 210 22.73 -32.80 -12.83
CA ILE A 210 22.12 -31.62 -12.17
C ILE A 210 21.00 -31.05 -13.04
N PHE A 211 21.22 -30.88 -14.34
CA PHE A 211 20.22 -30.36 -15.26
C PHE A 211 18.99 -31.27 -15.34
N VAL A 212 19.18 -32.59 -15.43
CA VAL A 212 18.10 -33.58 -15.42
C VAL A 212 17.34 -33.55 -14.10
N LEU A 213 18.04 -33.50 -12.95
CA LEU A 213 17.40 -33.41 -11.62
C LEU A 213 16.58 -32.14 -11.45
N LEU A 214 17.11 -30.98 -11.85
CA LEU A 214 16.39 -29.71 -11.85
C LEU A 214 15.16 -29.77 -12.77
N THR A 215 15.30 -30.40 -13.94
CA THR A 215 14.20 -30.61 -14.89
C THR A 215 13.11 -31.50 -14.29
N VAL A 216 13.47 -32.63 -13.67
CA VAL A 216 12.52 -33.52 -13.01
C VAL A 216 11.86 -32.84 -11.81
N MET A 217 12.63 -32.11 -10.99
CA MET A 217 12.10 -31.37 -9.85
C MET A 217 11.06 -30.32 -10.31
N VAL A 218 11.39 -29.52 -11.31
CA VAL A 218 10.48 -28.48 -11.81
C VAL A 218 9.28 -29.10 -12.53
N THR A 219 9.44 -30.13 -13.37
CA THR A 219 8.28 -30.80 -14.00
C THR A 219 7.37 -31.45 -12.95
N ARG A 220 7.92 -32.02 -11.87
CA ARG A 220 7.10 -32.60 -10.79
C ARG A 220 6.39 -31.54 -9.94
N HIS A 221 7.03 -30.39 -9.72
CA HIS A 221 6.52 -29.34 -8.82
C HIS A 221 5.98 -28.08 -9.51
N HIS A 222 5.95 -28.00 -10.85
CA HIS A 222 5.49 -26.80 -11.57
C HIS A 222 4.07 -26.41 -11.16
N LYS A 223 3.18 -27.39 -10.91
CA LYS A 223 1.83 -27.15 -10.41
C LYS A 223 1.82 -26.45 -9.06
N SER A 224 2.67 -26.87 -8.13
CA SER A 224 2.83 -26.22 -6.82
C SER A 224 3.41 -24.82 -6.95
N ILE A 225 4.37 -24.60 -7.87
CA ILE A 225 4.97 -23.29 -8.15
C ILE A 225 3.91 -22.34 -8.72
N ILE A 226 3.16 -22.79 -9.73
CA ILE A 226 2.05 -22.07 -10.34
C ILE A 226 1.02 -21.72 -9.27
N LYS A 227 0.52 -22.70 -8.53
CA LYS A 227 -0.45 -22.52 -7.44
C LYS A 227 0.06 -21.54 -6.38
N TYR A 228 1.35 -21.57 -6.03
CA TYR A 228 1.94 -20.65 -5.08
C TYR A 228 2.02 -19.22 -5.61
N LEU A 229 2.41 -19.03 -6.88
CA LEU A 229 2.45 -17.72 -7.54
C LEU A 229 1.05 -17.13 -7.70
N THR A 230 0.05 -17.98 -7.96
CA THR A 230 -1.32 -17.57 -8.26
C THR A 230 -2.23 -17.43 -7.04
N ASN A 231 -2.03 -18.21 -5.96
CA ASN A 231 -2.85 -18.13 -4.74
C ASN A 231 -2.38 -17.08 -3.73
N ARG A 232 -1.37 -16.26 -4.05
CA ARG A 232 -0.99 -15.14 -3.17
C ARG A 232 -2.18 -14.19 -3.02
N PRO A 233 -2.71 -13.91 -1.83
CA PRO A 233 -3.89 -13.06 -1.70
C PRO A 233 -3.65 -11.70 -2.36
N ILE A 234 -4.67 -11.19 -3.04
CA ILE A 234 -4.66 -9.82 -3.55
C ILE A 234 -4.57 -8.93 -2.32
N LYS A 235 -3.55 -8.07 -2.27
CA LYS A 235 -3.29 -7.23 -1.10
C LYS A 235 -4.04 -5.91 -1.26
N ASP A 236 -5.35 -6.02 -1.33
CA ASP A 236 -6.32 -4.94 -1.40
C ASP A 236 -6.87 -4.60 0.00
N MET A 237 -7.84 -3.69 0.05
CA MET A 237 -8.45 -3.28 1.31
C MET A 237 -9.13 -4.43 2.07
N ALA A 238 -9.88 -5.28 1.35
CA ALA A 238 -10.53 -6.44 1.96
C ALA A 238 -9.50 -7.36 2.62
N TYR A 239 -8.35 -7.56 1.98
CA TYR A 239 -7.23 -8.30 2.57
C TYR A 239 -6.66 -7.65 3.83
N PHE A 240 -6.51 -6.32 3.87
CA PHE A 240 -6.02 -5.61 5.06
C PHE A 240 -7.01 -5.67 6.23
N GLN A 241 -8.31 -5.65 5.95
CA GLN A 241 -9.38 -5.75 6.96
C GLN A 241 -9.62 -7.18 7.46
N ALA A 242 -9.43 -8.19 6.60
CA ALA A 242 -9.72 -9.59 6.92
C ALA A 242 -8.78 -10.20 7.96
N GLY A 243 -7.61 -9.62 8.21
CA GLY A 243 -6.72 -10.18 9.22
C GLY A 243 -5.57 -9.28 9.61
N VAL A 244 -4.99 -9.60 10.77
CA VAL A 244 -3.81 -8.93 11.33
C VAL A 244 -2.61 -9.88 11.40
N ARG A 245 -1.44 -9.38 11.00
CA ARG A 245 -0.18 -10.13 10.99
C ARG A 245 0.62 -9.91 12.26
N LYS A 246 1.50 -10.85 12.62
CA LYS A 246 2.56 -10.54 13.60
C LYS A 246 3.57 -9.63 12.90
N PRO A 247 4.07 -8.54 13.53
CA PRO A 247 5.09 -7.69 12.92
C PRO A 247 6.29 -8.52 12.44
N ASN A 248 6.75 -8.31 11.20
CA ASN A 248 7.94 -8.98 10.69
C ASN A 248 9.17 -8.55 11.53
N PRO A 249 9.94 -9.47 12.13
CA PRO A 249 11.01 -9.12 13.05
C PRO A 249 12.15 -8.33 12.40
N LEU A 250 12.52 -8.65 11.16
CA LEU A 250 13.59 -7.94 10.44
C LEU A 250 13.18 -6.52 10.08
N LEU A 251 11.96 -6.36 9.54
CA LEU A 251 11.41 -5.03 9.23
C LEU A 251 11.30 -4.18 10.49
N TYR A 252 10.80 -4.77 11.58
CA TYR A 252 10.61 -4.07 12.85
C TYR A 252 11.95 -3.65 13.47
N ALA A 253 12.97 -4.52 13.43
CA ALA A 253 14.32 -4.19 13.88
C ALA A 253 14.95 -3.08 13.02
N ALA A 254 14.81 -3.14 11.69
CA ALA A 254 15.31 -2.10 10.78
C ALA A 254 14.68 -0.74 11.07
N VAL A 255 13.35 -0.67 11.22
CA VAL A 255 12.64 0.56 11.59
C VAL A 255 13.11 1.07 12.95
N TRP A 256 13.27 0.19 13.93
CA TRP A 256 13.76 0.57 15.26
C TRP A 256 15.16 1.18 15.21
N VAL A 257 16.10 0.60 14.46
CA VAL A 257 17.45 1.15 14.26
C VAL A 257 17.37 2.55 13.65
N ILE A 258 16.55 2.73 12.60
CA ILE A 258 16.38 4.02 11.94
C ILE A 258 15.82 5.06 12.92
N VAL A 259 14.76 4.73 13.66
CA VAL A 259 14.14 5.62 14.65
C VAL A 259 15.14 6.00 15.74
N LYS A 260 15.85 5.02 16.31
CA LYS A 260 16.77 5.24 17.43
C LYS A 260 18.01 6.04 17.03
N LEU A 261 18.55 5.84 15.83
CA LEU A 261 19.80 6.48 15.40
C LEU A 261 19.58 7.83 14.72
N PHE A 262 18.48 8.01 13.97
CA PHE A 262 18.28 9.23 13.17
C PHE A 262 17.19 10.15 13.71
N PHE A 263 16.06 9.60 14.17
CA PHE A 263 14.91 10.41 14.59
C PHE A 263 15.01 10.85 16.05
N HIS A 264 15.25 9.92 16.99
CA HIS A 264 15.28 10.23 18.41
C HIS A 264 16.35 11.27 18.81
N PRO A 265 17.59 11.21 18.27
CA PRO A 265 18.61 12.21 18.61
C PRO A 265 18.26 13.62 18.09
N ARG A 266 17.54 13.70 16.96
CA ARG A 266 17.14 14.99 16.36
C ARG A 266 16.21 15.79 17.28
N VAL A 267 15.38 15.11 18.08
CA VAL A 267 14.41 15.72 18.98
C VAL A 267 14.68 15.42 20.46
N ARG A 268 15.90 14.97 20.79
CA ARG A 268 16.37 14.71 22.17
C ARG A 268 15.34 13.97 23.03
N VAL A 269 14.84 12.83 22.52
CA VAL A 269 13.77 12.06 23.19
C VAL A 269 14.25 11.57 24.57
N LYS A 270 13.49 11.87 25.63
CA LYS A 270 13.66 11.30 26.97
C LYS A 270 12.55 10.30 27.26
N ILE A 271 12.91 9.09 27.66
CA ILE A 271 11.97 7.99 27.86
C ILE A 271 12.04 7.53 29.31
N ASN A 272 10.90 7.55 30.01
CA ASN A 272 10.71 6.84 31.26
C ASN A 272 9.78 5.65 31.03
N ARG A 273 10.31 4.43 31.16
CA ARG A 273 9.56 3.17 30.99
C ARG A 273 9.58 2.27 32.23
N ASN A 274 10.00 2.79 33.38
CA ASN A 274 10.26 1.98 34.57
C ASN A 274 9.00 1.23 35.03
N GLY A 275 7.83 1.86 34.96
CA GLY A 275 6.54 1.27 35.35
C GLY A 275 6.10 0.07 34.51
N VAL A 276 6.68 -0.17 33.33
CA VAL A 276 6.19 -1.19 32.37
C VAL A 276 7.27 -2.16 31.86
N LYS A 277 8.50 -2.06 32.39
CA LYS A 277 9.65 -2.89 31.97
C LYS A 277 9.39 -4.39 32.11
N LYS A 278 8.63 -4.82 33.13
CA LYS A 278 8.35 -6.24 33.41
C LYS A 278 7.05 -6.74 32.76
N LEU A 279 6.16 -5.84 32.33
CA LEU A 279 4.85 -6.22 31.79
C LEU A 279 4.98 -6.99 30.47
N LYS A 280 4.38 -8.17 30.39
CA LYS A 280 4.27 -8.97 29.16
C LYS A 280 2.88 -8.83 28.58
N GLY A 281 2.72 -9.14 27.29
CA GLY A 281 1.39 -9.20 26.67
C GLY A 281 0.49 -10.23 27.38
N PRO A 282 -0.84 -10.09 27.24
CA PRO A 282 -1.53 -9.16 26.35
C PRO A 282 -1.85 -7.84 27.08
N TYR A 283 -1.74 -6.72 26.37
CA TYR A 283 -2.21 -5.42 26.87
C TYR A 283 -2.49 -4.47 25.71
N ILE A 284 -3.28 -3.44 25.97
CA ILE A 284 -3.53 -2.33 25.04
C ILE A 284 -2.60 -1.18 25.41
N LEU A 285 -1.84 -0.69 24.42
CA LEU A 285 -1.01 0.50 24.53
C LEU A 285 -1.79 1.70 23.96
N ILE A 286 -2.20 2.62 24.81
CA ILE A 286 -2.77 3.91 24.40
C ILE A 286 -1.71 5.01 24.44
N TYR A 287 -1.85 6.03 23.60
CA TYR A 287 -0.99 7.23 23.63
C TYR A 287 -1.75 8.44 23.09
N ASN A 288 -1.44 9.64 23.60
CA ASN A 288 -1.95 10.88 23.05
C ASN A 288 -1.27 11.19 21.69
N HIS A 289 -1.92 11.99 20.84
CA HIS A 289 -1.56 12.16 19.42
C HIS A 289 -1.16 13.60 19.00
N PRO A 290 -0.14 14.21 19.63
CA PRO A 290 0.31 15.56 19.30
C PRO A 290 1.01 15.74 17.94
N SER A 291 1.62 14.69 17.36
CA SER A 291 2.56 14.83 16.23
C SER A 291 2.53 13.66 15.23
N LYS A 292 3.02 13.92 14.01
CA LYS A 292 3.07 12.91 12.93
C LYS A 292 3.90 11.66 13.26
N LEU A 293 4.77 11.72 14.26
CA LEU A 293 5.71 10.66 14.62
C LEU A 293 5.42 10.02 15.98
N ASP A 294 4.24 10.22 16.57
CA ASP A 294 3.93 9.71 17.91
C ASP A 294 4.04 8.20 18.03
N PHE A 295 3.70 7.46 16.97
CA PHE A 295 3.87 6.01 16.93
C PHE A 295 5.34 5.61 17.15
N THR A 296 6.31 6.43 16.73
CA THR A 296 7.73 6.16 16.96
C THR A 296 8.10 6.33 18.43
N TYR A 297 7.53 7.32 19.10
CA TYR A 297 7.74 7.61 20.52
C TYR A 297 7.04 6.59 21.43
N SER A 298 5.85 6.12 21.06
CA SER A 298 5.09 5.15 21.87
C SER A 298 5.53 3.69 21.65
N ILE A 299 5.92 3.31 20.43
CA ILE A 299 6.20 1.90 20.10
C ILE A 299 7.69 1.56 20.21
N SER A 300 8.57 2.38 19.63
CA SER A 300 10.00 2.03 19.53
C SER A 300 10.71 1.83 20.88
N PRO A 301 10.36 2.54 21.97
CA PRO A 301 10.99 2.31 23.26
C PRO A 301 10.70 0.96 23.91
N LEU A 302 9.73 0.21 23.38
CA LEU A 302 9.35 -1.11 23.89
C LEU A 302 10.05 -2.25 23.17
N PHE A 303 10.89 -1.97 22.15
CA PHE A 303 11.73 -2.98 21.51
C PHE A 303 12.55 -3.77 22.54
N PRO A 304 12.67 -5.12 22.43
CA PRO A 304 12.33 -5.98 21.28
C PRO A 304 10.86 -6.44 21.20
N ARG A 305 9.95 -5.89 22.00
CA ARG A 305 8.52 -6.21 21.91
C ARG A 305 7.97 -5.72 20.56
N ARG A 306 7.31 -6.61 19.84
CA ARG A 306 6.69 -6.36 18.53
C ARG A 306 5.21 -6.03 18.72
N ILE A 307 4.85 -4.79 18.42
CA ILE A 307 3.53 -4.24 18.70
C ILE A 307 2.71 -4.13 17.42
N ASN A 308 1.43 -4.44 17.50
CA ASN A 308 0.47 -4.26 16.41
C ASN A 308 -0.21 -2.90 16.54
N ALA A 309 -0.04 -2.00 15.58
CA ALA A 309 -0.66 -0.67 15.63
C ALA A 309 -1.98 -0.62 14.85
N MET A 310 -3.00 -0.02 15.44
CA MET A 310 -4.19 0.40 14.71
C MET A 310 -3.84 1.67 13.93
N VAL A 311 -4.18 1.70 12.64
CA VAL A 311 -3.81 2.79 11.73
C VAL A 311 -5.03 3.21 10.92
N ALA A 312 -5.18 4.51 10.65
CA ALA A 312 -6.30 5.04 9.88
C ALA A 312 -6.44 4.35 8.51
N TYR A 313 -7.68 4.07 8.11
CA TYR A 313 -8.02 3.43 6.84
C TYR A 313 -7.36 4.11 5.63
N TYR A 314 -7.31 5.45 5.63
CA TYR A 314 -6.68 6.28 4.61
C TYR A 314 -5.30 5.77 4.15
N TYR A 315 -4.42 5.36 5.06
CA TYR A 315 -3.07 4.90 4.71
C TYR A 315 -3.04 3.57 3.93
N PHE A 316 -4.12 2.81 3.98
CA PHE A 316 -4.27 1.56 3.24
C PHE A 316 -4.92 1.78 1.87
N CYS A 317 -5.38 2.98 1.53
CA CYS A 317 -5.87 3.32 0.19
C CYS A 317 -4.73 3.33 -0.85
N ASP A 318 -3.49 3.60 -0.43
CA ASP A 318 -2.30 3.25 -1.20
C ASP A 318 -1.87 1.81 -0.85
N TYR A 319 -2.07 0.86 -1.75
CA TYR A 319 -1.77 -0.55 -1.49
C TYR A 319 -0.26 -0.83 -1.40
N ARG A 320 0.62 0.05 -1.85
CA ARG A 320 2.07 -0.09 -1.63
C ARG A 320 2.40 0.25 -0.18
N LEU A 321 1.91 1.39 0.30
CA LEU A 321 2.08 1.82 1.68
C LEU A 321 1.37 0.87 2.66
N GLY A 322 0.11 0.53 2.38
CA GLY A 322 -0.68 -0.43 3.16
C GLY A 322 0.00 -1.80 3.29
N ARG A 323 0.69 -2.27 2.25
CA ARG A 323 1.50 -3.52 2.32
C ARG A 323 2.66 -3.42 3.30
N LEU A 324 3.35 -2.28 3.36
CA LEU A 324 4.47 -2.07 4.30
C LEU A 324 3.97 -1.97 5.73
N ILE A 325 2.93 -1.15 5.97
CA ILE A 325 2.28 -1.00 7.28
C ILE A 325 1.79 -2.37 7.77
N HIS A 326 1.10 -3.11 6.91
CA HIS A 326 0.56 -4.41 7.27
C HIS A 326 1.64 -5.48 7.54
N ALA A 327 2.76 -5.43 6.82
CA ALA A 327 3.92 -6.28 7.11
C ALA A 327 4.58 -5.92 8.46
N GLY A 328 4.54 -4.65 8.84
CA GLY A 328 4.91 -4.15 10.16
C GLY A 328 3.92 -4.50 11.27
N GLY A 329 2.79 -5.13 10.93
CA GLY A 329 1.74 -5.52 11.87
C GLY A 329 0.64 -4.47 12.08
N GLY A 330 0.63 -3.40 11.29
CA GLY A 330 -0.48 -2.46 11.28
C GLY A 330 -1.76 -3.05 10.68
N PHE A 331 -2.92 -2.53 11.08
CA PHE A 331 -4.22 -2.90 10.53
C PHE A 331 -5.15 -1.68 10.46
N PRO A 332 -6.06 -1.62 9.47
CA PRO A 332 -6.91 -0.45 9.23
C PRO A 332 -8.00 -0.28 10.29
N LYS A 333 -8.40 0.97 10.52
CA LYS A 333 -9.61 1.38 11.27
C LYS A 333 -10.31 2.52 10.55
N PHE A 334 -11.62 2.40 10.39
CA PHE A 334 -12.48 3.54 10.07
C PHE A 334 -12.60 4.46 11.28
N LEU A 335 -12.11 5.69 11.20
CA LEU A 335 -12.10 6.59 12.36
C LEU A 335 -13.54 7.01 12.72
N TYR A 336 -13.82 7.13 14.02
CA TYR A 336 -15.14 7.51 14.57
C TYR A 336 -16.37 6.68 14.17
N HIS A 337 -16.18 5.58 13.42
CA HIS A 337 -17.26 4.68 13.01
C HIS A 337 -17.12 3.28 13.65
N PRO A 338 -18.21 2.58 14.00
CA PRO A 338 -18.15 1.18 14.38
C PRO A 338 -17.48 0.32 13.29
N ASP A 339 -16.48 -0.48 13.68
CA ASP A 339 -15.68 -1.28 12.75
C ASP A 339 -15.45 -2.69 13.30
N LEU A 340 -16.30 -3.63 12.89
CA LEU A 340 -16.21 -5.03 13.31
C LEU A 340 -14.91 -5.70 12.84
N SER A 341 -14.32 -5.26 11.73
CA SER A 341 -13.06 -5.84 11.22
C SER A 341 -11.90 -5.53 12.15
N SER A 342 -11.84 -4.29 12.67
CA SER A 342 -10.85 -3.87 13.65
C SER A 342 -10.99 -4.66 14.97
N ILE A 343 -12.22 -4.84 15.48
CA ILE A 343 -12.48 -5.61 16.71
C ILE A 343 -12.04 -7.07 16.58
N ARG A 344 -12.30 -7.71 15.43
CA ARG A 344 -11.82 -9.09 15.15
C ARG A 344 -10.29 -9.15 15.15
N SER A 345 -9.63 -8.15 14.58
CA SER A 345 -8.17 -8.04 14.58
C SER A 345 -7.61 -7.89 16.00
N ILE A 346 -8.20 -7.04 16.84
CA ILE A 346 -7.80 -6.88 18.24
C ILE A 346 -7.92 -8.21 18.99
N LYS A 347 -9.07 -8.89 18.91
CA LYS A 347 -9.26 -10.21 19.54
C LYS A 347 -8.20 -11.22 19.10
N LYS A 348 -7.83 -11.23 17.81
CA LYS A 348 -6.77 -12.11 17.28
C LYS A 348 -5.38 -11.76 17.82
N ILE A 349 -5.10 -10.49 18.11
CA ILE A 349 -3.84 -10.05 18.76
C ILE A 349 -3.85 -10.50 20.23
N MET A 350 -4.95 -10.29 20.95
CA MET A 350 -5.07 -10.66 22.36
C MET A 350 -4.94 -12.18 22.56
N LYS A 351 -5.63 -12.98 21.73
CA LYS A 351 -5.59 -14.47 21.78
C LYS A 351 -4.17 -15.05 21.59
N ARG A 352 -3.27 -14.34 20.92
CA ARG A 352 -1.87 -14.76 20.72
C ARG A 352 -0.88 -14.09 21.66
N ASN A 353 -1.37 -13.53 22.77
CA ASN A 353 -0.61 -12.83 23.79
C ASN A 353 0.17 -11.62 23.26
N GLY A 354 -0.39 -10.92 22.26
CA GLY A 354 0.23 -9.78 21.61
C GLY A 354 -0.12 -8.44 22.26
N ILE A 355 0.55 -7.38 21.82
CA ILE A 355 0.31 -6.00 22.27
C ILE A 355 -0.31 -5.24 21.11
N MET A 356 -1.38 -4.50 21.39
CA MET A 356 -2.06 -3.64 20.42
C MET A 356 -1.84 -2.18 20.80
N ALA A 357 -1.49 -1.31 19.86
CA ALA A 357 -1.33 0.12 20.09
C ALA A 357 -2.40 0.94 19.36
N ILE A 358 -2.91 1.98 20.01
CA ILE A 358 -3.91 2.91 19.46
C ILE A 358 -3.70 4.32 20.02
N ALA A 359 -3.90 5.33 19.19
CA ALA A 359 -4.14 6.70 19.65
C ALA A 359 -5.65 6.92 19.75
N PRO A 360 -6.25 6.91 20.96
CA PRO A 360 -7.69 7.02 21.11
C PRO A 360 -8.23 8.39 20.69
N GLU A 361 -7.39 9.42 20.54
CA GLU A 361 -7.79 10.70 19.92
C GLU A 361 -8.28 10.53 18.48
N GLY A 362 -7.84 9.49 17.76
CA GLY A 362 -8.26 9.21 16.39
C GLY A 362 -7.81 10.24 15.33
N ARG A 363 -7.33 11.41 15.74
CA ARG A 363 -6.79 12.48 14.89
C ARG A 363 -5.55 13.12 15.51
N LEU A 364 -4.72 13.73 14.68
CA LEU A 364 -3.60 14.56 15.15
C LEU A 364 -4.14 15.87 15.72
N SER A 365 -3.61 16.30 16.86
CA SER A 365 -3.95 17.58 17.44
C SER A 365 -3.63 18.75 16.50
N ALA A 366 -4.58 19.65 16.31
CA ALA A 366 -4.38 20.86 15.54
C ALA A 366 -3.59 21.94 16.31
N TYR A 367 -3.65 21.93 17.63
CA TYR A 367 -3.20 23.04 18.47
C TYR A 367 -2.41 22.62 19.74
N GLY A 368 -1.90 21.38 19.77
CA GLY A 368 -0.95 20.93 20.79
C GLY A 368 -1.57 20.55 22.13
N CYS A 369 -2.89 20.33 22.16
CA CYS A 369 -3.62 19.82 23.31
C CYS A 369 -4.53 18.64 22.93
N LEU A 370 -5.03 17.93 23.93
CA LEU A 370 -6.07 16.91 23.75
C LEU A 370 -7.35 17.58 23.22
N GLU A 371 -7.90 17.05 22.12
CA GLU A 371 -9.14 17.58 21.54
C GLU A 371 -10.36 16.80 22.00
N SER A 372 -10.39 15.50 21.67
CA SER A 372 -11.46 14.59 22.07
C SER A 372 -10.96 13.15 21.97
N LEU A 373 -11.59 12.24 22.69
CA LEU A 373 -11.38 10.80 22.52
C LEU A 373 -12.43 10.23 21.58
N ALA A 374 -12.03 9.26 20.76
CA ALA A 374 -12.92 8.52 19.90
C ALA A 374 -13.97 7.78 20.75
N PRO A 375 -15.27 7.92 20.45
CA PRO A 375 -16.33 7.27 21.21
C PRO A 375 -16.16 5.74 21.24
N ALA A 376 -16.63 5.11 22.31
CA ALA A 376 -16.58 3.66 22.53
C ALA A 376 -15.16 3.07 22.73
N THR A 377 -14.15 3.90 22.97
CA THR A 377 -12.81 3.43 23.38
C THR A 377 -12.88 2.70 24.72
N GLU A 378 -13.63 3.23 25.68
CA GLU A 378 -13.92 2.66 26.98
C GLU A 378 -14.64 1.30 26.86
N LYS A 379 -15.65 1.20 25.99
CA LYS A 379 -16.36 -0.05 25.68
C LYS A 379 -15.42 -1.09 25.05
N MET A 380 -14.51 -0.65 24.19
CA MET A 380 -13.50 -1.54 23.61
C MET A 380 -12.55 -2.09 24.69
N ILE A 381 -12.05 -1.23 25.58
CA ILE A 381 -11.17 -1.64 26.70
C ILE A 381 -11.88 -2.65 27.60
N LYS A 382 -13.10 -2.31 28.06
CA LYS A 382 -13.89 -3.19 28.92
C LYS A 382 -14.20 -4.53 28.27
N ARG A 383 -14.51 -4.54 26.97
CA ARG A 383 -14.76 -5.77 26.21
C ARG A 383 -13.51 -6.64 26.02
N MET A 384 -12.32 -6.05 25.96
CA MET A 384 -11.08 -6.82 25.82
C MET A 384 -10.61 -7.41 27.16
N GLY A 385 -10.89 -6.74 28.28
CA GLY A 385 -10.56 -7.24 29.63
C GLY A 385 -9.06 -7.48 29.84
N VAL A 386 -8.20 -6.68 29.19
CA VAL A 386 -6.74 -6.77 29.30
C VAL A 386 -6.17 -5.47 29.87
N PRO A 387 -5.00 -5.51 30.53
CA PRO A 387 -4.38 -4.30 31.07
C PRO A 387 -4.21 -3.20 30.02
N VAL A 388 -4.29 -1.96 30.45
CA VAL A 388 -4.04 -0.78 29.62
C VAL A 388 -2.78 -0.07 30.08
N VAL A 389 -1.86 0.11 29.14
CA VAL A 389 -0.64 0.87 29.30
C VAL A 389 -0.75 2.16 28.51
N MET A 390 -0.41 3.27 29.11
CA MET A 390 -0.31 4.57 28.45
C MET A 390 1.14 4.89 28.12
N ALA A 391 1.39 5.48 26.95
CA ALA A 391 2.58 6.27 26.67
C ALA A 391 2.17 7.74 26.52
N LYS A 392 2.41 8.55 27.55
CA LYS A 392 2.13 9.99 27.55
C LYS A 392 3.29 10.72 26.89
N ILE A 393 3.00 11.44 25.82
CA ILE A 393 3.96 12.14 24.95
C ILE A 393 3.79 13.65 25.16
N THR A 394 4.86 14.35 25.51
CA THR A 394 4.85 15.83 25.66
C THR A 394 5.99 16.48 24.89
N GLY A 395 5.75 17.67 24.36
CA GLY A 395 6.67 18.46 23.54
C GLY A 395 6.78 18.01 22.08
N ALA A 396 6.02 16.99 21.68
CA ALA A 396 6.06 16.41 20.35
C ALA A 396 5.31 17.25 19.32
N TYR A 397 4.23 17.95 19.70
CA TYR A 397 3.53 18.89 18.82
C TYR A 397 4.50 19.98 18.38
N LEU A 398 5.29 20.52 19.31
CA LEU A 398 6.29 21.54 19.05
C LEU A 398 7.50 21.02 18.24
N ALA A 399 7.71 19.70 18.18
CA ALA A 399 8.76 19.11 17.36
C ALA A 399 8.30 18.90 15.91
N PHE A 400 7.08 18.39 15.70
CA PHE A 400 6.57 18.12 14.35
C PHE A 400 5.04 18.18 14.27
N PRO A 401 4.47 19.40 14.28
CA PRO A 401 3.02 19.59 14.31
C PRO A 401 2.37 19.21 12.97
N LYS A 402 1.06 18.97 12.97
CA LYS A 402 0.33 18.49 11.78
C LYS A 402 0.49 19.41 10.55
N TRP A 403 0.58 20.72 10.76
CA TRP A 403 0.65 21.73 9.71
C TRP A 403 2.05 21.98 9.17
N SER A 404 3.10 21.60 9.90
CA SER A 404 4.46 21.84 9.42
C SER A 404 4.95 20.74 8.49
N LYS A 405 5.75 21.14 7.49
CA LYS A 405 6.48 20.24 6.58
C LYS A 405 7.79 19.74 7.17
N TYR A 406 8.34 20.41 8.20
CA TYR A 406 9.69 20.15 8.71
C TYR A 406 9.69 19.78 10.19
N ILE A 407 10.51 18.77 10.53
CA ILE A 407 10.81 18.42 11.92
C ILE A 407 11.78 19.42 12.52
N ARG A 408 11.40 20.01 13.65
CA ARG A 408 12.19 20.95 14.46
C ARG A 408 13.02 20.19 15.48
N ARG A 409 14.26 20.63 15.69
CA ARG A 409 15.15 20.06 16.72
C ARG A 409 14.73 20.62 18.07
N GLY A 410 14.04 19.79 18.86
CA GLY A 410 13.45 20.15 20.14
C GLY A 410 13.77 19.16 21.25
N ARG A 411 12.81 18.94 22.14
CA ARG A 411 12.80 17.90 23.16
C ARG A 411 11.42 17.23 23.14
N VAL A 412 11.40 15.91 23.22
CA VAL A 412 10.19 15.12 23.43
C VAL A 412 10.37 14.27 24.67
N GLU A 413 9.35 14.22 25.53
CA GLU A 413 9.35 13.35 26.70
C GLU A 413 8.25 12.31 26.58
N VAL A 414 8.56 11.08 26.96
CA VAL A 414 7.64 9.96 26.91
C VAL A 414 7.65 9.24 28.25
N ILE A 415 6.48 9.15 28.89
CA ILE A 415 6.29 8.44 30.16
C ILE A 415 5.36 7.26 29.91
N PHE A 416 5.82 6.06 30.26
CA PHE A 416 5.01 4.85 30.22
C PHE A 416 4.50 4.46 31.61
N GLU A 417 3.20 4.26 31.70
CA GLU A 417 2.48 3.94 32.94
C GLU A 417 1.43 2.86 32.64
N GLN A 418 1.26 1.89 33.54
CA GLN A 418 0.08 1.03 33.49
C GLN A 418 -1.07 1.80 34.15
N VAL A 419 -2.07 2.17 33.35
CA VAL A 419 -3.18 3.01 33.81
C VAL A 419 -4.38 2.20 34.29
N LEU A 420 -4.52 0.96 33.81
CA LEU A 420 -5.57 0.04 34.24
C LEU A 420 -5.03 -1.40 34.29
N THR A 421 -5.33 -2.09 35.38
CA THR A 421 -5.23 -3.54 35.57
C THR A 421 -6.48 -4.24 35.03
N THR A 422 -6.46 -5.57 34.92
CA THR A 422 -7.66 -6.31 34.51
C THR A 422 -8.74 -6.21 35.58
N GLU A 423 -8.35 -6.27 36.85
CA GLU A 423 -9.23 -6.20 38.00
C GLU A 423 -9.96 -4.84 38.08
N GLU A 424 -9.26 -3.74 37.84
CA GLU A 424 -9.86 -2.40 37.78
C GLU A 424 -10.85 -2.27 36.61
N ILE A 425 -10.54 -2.84 35.44
CA ILE A 425 -11.43 -2.80 34.26
C ILE A 425 -12.74 -3.53 34.53
N ASP A 426 -12.69 -4.64 35.25
CA ASP A 426 -13.89 -5.42 35.58
C ASP A 426 -14.78 -4.69 36.60
N GLN A 427 -14.17 -3.94 37.53
CA GLN A 427 -14.87 -3.20 38.58
C GLN A 427 -15.43 -1.86 38.12
N MET A 428 -14.70 -1.12 37.28
CA MET A 428 -15.08 0.23 36.85
C MET A 428 -16.20 0.21 35.81
N SER A 429 -17.10 1.18 35.88
CA SER A 429 -18.09 1.48 34.85
C SER A 429 -17.43 1.98 33.56
N THR A 430 -18.14 1.96 32.43
CA THR A 430 -17.60 2.52 31.18
C THR A 430 -17.30 4.01 31.28
N GLU A 431 -18.10 4.74 32.05
CA GLU A 431 -17.94 6.18 32.26
C GLU A 431 -16.74 6.51 33.14
N GLU A 432 -16.50 5.73 34.19
CA GLU A 432 -15.31 5.87 35.04
C GLU A 432 -14.02 5.63 34.22
N ILE A 433 -14.03 4.62 33.35
CA ILE A 433 -12.91 4.36 32.43
C ILE A 433 -12.74 5.53 31.47
N GLU A 434 -13.82 6.04 30.86
CA GLU A 434 -13.75 7.19 29.95
C GLU A 434 -13.14 8.42 30.63
N ASN A 435 -13.62 8.78 31.81
CA ASN A 435 -13.13 9.92 32.60
C ASN A 435 -11.65 9.75 32.98
N LEU A 436 -11.24 8.56 33.39
CA LEU A 436 -9.84 8.25 33.67
C LEU A 436 -8.97 8.41 32.42
N LEU A 437 -9.43 7.96 31.26
CA LEU A 437 -8.70 8.09 30.00
C LEU A 437 -8.50 9.56 29.63
N TYR A 438 -9.54 10.39 29.73
CA TYR A 438 -9.42 11.84 29.53
C TYR A 438 -8.39 12.45 30.48
N GLN A 439 -8.48 12.15 31.78
CA GLN A 439 -7.55 12.67 32.78
C GLN A 439 -6.09 12.25 32.51
N LYS A 440 -5.86 10.98 32.16
CA LYS A 440 -4.49 10.44 31.97
C LYS A 440 -3.87 10.94 30.68
N LEU A 441 -4.64 10.97 29.59
CA LEU A 441 -4.18 11.39 28.26
C LEU A 441 -4.10 12.90 28.09
N ASP A 442 -4.76 13.69 28.95
CA ASP A 442 -4.73 15.15 28.87
C ASP A 442 -3.29 15.70 28.84
N TYR A 443 -3.05 16.65 27.93
CA TYR A 443 -1.75 17.27 27.74
C TYR A 443 -1.92 18.65 27.13
N ASP A 444 -0.95 19.52 27.43
CA ASP A 444 -0.84 20.84 26.86
C ASP A 444 0.66 21.12 26.61
N ASP A 445 1.06 20.98 25.34
CA ASP A 445 2.46 21.17 24.94
C ASP A 445 2.90 22.64 25.08
N PHE A 446 1.98 23.61 25.04
CA PHE A 446 2.29 25.03 25.21
C PHE A 446 2.51 25.38 26.67
N LYS A 447 1.66 24.88 27.58
CA LYS A 447 1.91 25.01 29.03
C LYS A 447 3.23 24.35 29.42
N TRP A 448 3.48 23.13 28.93
CA TRP A 448 4.76 22.44 29.17
C TRP A 448 5.95 23.25 28.65
N GLN A 449 5.80 23.93 27.52
CA GLN A 449 6.84 24.79 26.95
C GLN A 449 7.06 26.07 27.76
N GLU A 450 6.02 26.69 28.31
CA GLU A 450 6.13 27.84 29.22
C GLU A 450 6.93 27.49 30.48
N GLU A 451 6.71 26.29 31.02
CA GLU A 451 7.42 25.77 32.19
C GLU A 451 8.88 25.41 31.88
N ARG A 452 9.14 24.81 30.70
CA ARG A 452 10.47 24.26 30.37
C ARG A 452 11.35 25.20 29.56
N LYS A 453 10.77 26.21 28.90
CA LYS A 453 11.44 27.23 28.07
C LYS A 453 12.47 26.64 27.10
N ILE A 454 12.05 25.68 26.28
CA ILE A 454 12.96 24.96 25.39
C ILE A 454 13.10 25.70 24.08
N TYR A 455 14.33 25.99 23.69
CA TYR A 455 14.59 26.53 22.35
C TYR A 455 14.43 25.45 21.28
N TYR A 456 13.59 25.70 20.28
CA TYR A 456 13.41 24.83 19.12
C TYR A 456 14.19 25.35 17.91
N LYS A 457 15.10 24.54 17.36
CA LYS A 457 15.89 24.91 16.18
C LYS A 457 15.26 24.35 14.89
N GLY A 458 15.03 25.22 13.92
CA GLY A 458 14.46 24.88 12.62
C GLY A 458 14.43 26.11 11.71
N LYS A 459 13.67 26.03 10.62
CA LYS A 459 13.39 27.14 9.70
C LYS A 459 11.91 27.12 9.37
N LYS A 460 11.36 28.25 8.92
CA LYS A 460 9.98 28.33 8.42
C LYS A 460 8.99 27.95 9.52
N PHE A 461 9.13 28.57 10.68
CA PHE A 461 8.36 28.27 11.89
C PHE A 461 6.88 28.56 11.71
N ALA A 462 6.53 29.56 10.92
CA ALA A 462 5.14 29.96 10.68
C ALA A 462 4.52 29.22 9.49
N GLU A 463 5.30 28.78 8.51
CA GLU A 463 4.78 28.18 7.28
C GLU A 463 3.83 27.00 7.52
N GLY A 464 2.59 27.14 7.05
CA GLY A 464 1.49 26.20 7.19
C GLY A 464 0.43 26.60 8.22
N LEU A 465 0.71 27.58 9.08
CA LEU A 465 -0.25 28.04 10.09
C LEU A 465 -1.50 28.69 9.49
N GLU A 466 -1.40 29.30 8.31
CA GLU A 466 -2.52 29.88 7.55
C GLU A 466 -3.63 28.85 7.21
N HIS A 467 -3.31 27.56 7.28
CA HIS A 467 -4.26 26.47 7.05
C HIS A 467 -4.96 25.99 8.32
N ILE A 468 -4.55 26.44 9.51
CA ILE A 468 -5.20 26.12 10.80
C ILE A 468 -5.65 27.37 11.58
N LEU A 469 -5.03 28.52 11.33
CA LEU A 469 -5.37 29.83 11.86
C LEU A 469 -6.01 30.66 10.74
N TYR A 470 -7.29 30.37 10.50
CA TYR A 470 -8.07 30.97 9.41
C TYR A 470 -8.70 32.32 9.78
N TYR A 471 -8.74 32.72 11.05
CA TYR A 471 -9.35 33.98 11.50
C TYR A 471 -8.28 34.97 11.98
N CYS A 472 -8.37 36.24 11.58
CA CYS A 472 -7.48 37.30 12.08
C CYS A 472 -8.03 37.96 13.36
N PRO A 473 -7.35 37.89 14.53
CA PRO A 473 -7.81 38.47 15.80
C PRO A 473 -7.92 40.00 15.80
N VAL A 474 -7.17 40.67 14.91
CA VAL A 474 -7.12 42.14 14.86
C VAL A 474 -8.29 42.74 14.09
N CYS A 475 -8.64 42.19 12.91
CA CYS A 475 -9.66 42.77 12.04
C CYS A 475 -10.88 41.85 11.80
N GLY A 476 -10.87 40.66 12.37
CA GLY A 476 -11.97 39.70 12.28
C GLY A 476 -12.19 39.04 10.92
N GLN A 477 -11.31 39.27 9.94
CA GLN A 477 -11.46 38.72 8.60
C GLN A 477 -10.92 37.30 8.50
N GLU A 478 -11.66 36.43 7.82
CA GLU A 478 -11.26 35.03 7.57
C GLU A 478 -10.37 34.90 6.33
N TYR A 479 -9.47 33.92 6.35
CA TYR A 479 -8.58 33.55 5.24
C TYR A 479 -7.70 34.69 4.72
N THR A 480 -7.40 35.67 5.56
CA THR A 480 -6.51 36.80 5.25
C THR A 480 -5.10 36.60 5.79
N THR A 481 -4.90 35.69 6.76
CA THR A 481 -3.58 35.32 7.25
C THR A 481 -2.79 34.57 6.17
N GLN A 482 -1.54 34.99 6.00
CA GLN A 482 -0.53 34.38 5.15
C GLN A 482 0.74 34.16 5.97
N THR A 483 1.60 33.26 5.54
CA THR A 483 2.86 32.99 6.24
C THR A 483 4.04 33.00 5.28
N LYS A 484 5.18 33.41 5.81
CA LYS A 484 6.46 33.35 5.11
C LYS A 484 7.57 33.24 6.13
N ASP A 485 8.41 32.22 5.98
CA ASP A 485 9.47 31.91 6.95
C ASP A 485 8.90 31.80 8.37
N ASP A 486 9.31 32.68 9.28
CA ASP A 486 8.90 32.67 10.69
C ASP A 486 7.77 33.69 10.98
N HIS A 487 7.26 34.38 9.95
CA HIS A 487 6.25 35.43 10.07
C HIS A 487 4.85 34.97 9.65
N LEU A 488 3.84 35.51 10.33
CA LEU A 488 2.43 35.48 9.96
C LEU A 488 1.95 36.92 9.73
N PHE A 489 1.37 37.20 8.57
CA PHE A 489 0.86 38.53 8.25
C PHE A 489 -0.55 38.49 7.69
N CYS A 490 -1.35 39.51 8.00
CA CYS A 490 -2.71 39.65 7.51
C CYS A 490 -2.74 40.52 6.23
N THR A 491 -3.32 40.01 5.15
CA THR A 491 -3.45 40.78 3.89
C THR A 491 -4.47 41.92 3.97
N ASN A 492 -5.30 41.98 5.01
CA ASN A 492 -6.35 42.99 5.16
C ASN A 492 -5.94 44.13 6.11
N CYS A 493 -5.48 43.82 7.33
CA CYS A 493 -5.08 44.84 8.30
C CYS A 493 -3.56 45.06 8.39
N HIS A 494 -2.79 44.34 7.57
CA HIS A 494 -1.34 44.44 7.47
C HIS A 494 -0.58 44.23 8.79
N THR A 495 -1.21 43.61 9.78
CA THR A 495 -0.52 43.15 11.00
C THR A 495 0.50 42.09 10.63
N ASP A 496 1.71 42.21 11.17
CA ASP A 496 2.81 41.25 11.04
C ASP A 496 3.19 40.74 12.45
N ILE A 497 3.46 39.44 12.53
CA ILE A 497 3.64 38.68 13.76
C ILE A 497 4.79 37.71 13.54
N LEU A 498 5.84 37.83 14.36
CA LEU A 498 6.94 36.86 14.36
C LEU A 498 6.59 35.70 15.30
N LEU A 499 6.64 34.47 14.80
CA LEU A 499 6.59 33.27 15.65
C LEU A 499 8.02 32.89 16.06
N ASN A 500 8.35 33.14 17.32
CA ASN A 500 9.69 32.89 17.80
C ASN A 500 9.98 31.40 18.05
N HIS A 501 11.25 31.10 18.34
CA HIS A 501 11.73 29.73 18.58
C HIS A 501 11.29 29.11 19.92
N TYR A 502 10.54 29.86 20.73
CA TYR A 502 9.88 29.38 21.94
C TYR A 502 8.38 29.14 21.75
N TYR A 503 7.86 29.31 20.52
CA TYR A 503 6.47 29.16 20.14
C TYR A 503 5.52 30.24 20.68
N GLU A 504 6.05 31.44 20.92
CA GLU A 504 5.28 32.63 21.29
C GLU A 504 5.22 33.61 20.11
N PHE A 505 4.11 34.33 20.01
CA PHE A 505 3.91 35.38 19.02
C PHE A 505 4.48 36.71 19.52
N GLU A 506 5.43 37.28 18.77
CA GLU A 506 6.02 38.58 19.03
C GLU A 506 5.35 39.64 18.16
N THR A 507 4.63 40.56 18.80
CA THR A 507 3.90 41.66 18.14
C THR A 507 3.55 42.77 19.13
N ASN A 508 3.30 43.96 18.63
CA ASN A 508 2.83 45.12 19.41
C ASN A 508 1.29 45.18 19.52
N ARG A 509 0.58 44.18 18.98
CA ARG A 509 -0.89 44.14 18.92
C ARG A 509 -1.45 43.30 20.08
N PRO A 510 -2.11 43.90 21.09
CA PRO A 510 -2.62 43.17 22.25
C PRO A 510 -3.75 42.20 21.90
N GLU A 511 -4.40 42.35 20.74
CA GLU A 511 -5.46 41.46 20.25
C GLU A 511 -4.93 40.10 19.79
N ILE A 512 -3.62 40.01 19.51
CA ILE A 512 -2.99 38.75 19.09
C ILE A 512 -2.80 37.86 20.32
N PRO A 513 -3.33 36.62 20.29
CA PRO A 513 -3.13 35.65 21.36
C PRO A 513 -1.64 35.33 21.58
N LYS A 514 -1.30 34.81 22.76
CA LYS A 514 0.10 34.55 23.13
C LYS A 514 0.79 33.53 22.21
N ASN A 515 0.06 32.50 21.79
CA ASN A 515 0.60 31.38 21.03
C ASN A 515 -0.49 30.72 20.15
N ILE A 516 -0.09 29.68 19.40
CA ILE A 516 -0.97 28.97 18.45
C ILE A 516 -2.17 28.31 19.16
N ARG A 517 -1.98 27.73 20.35
CA ARG A 517 -3.07 27.13 21.15
C ARG A 517 -4.15 28.16 21.43
N ASP A 518 -3.75 29.31 21.96
CA ASP A 518 -4.69 30.34 22.39
C ASP A 518 -5.44 30.96 21.19
N TRP A 519 -4.76 31.12 20.05
CA TRP A 519 -5.40 31.55 18.81
C TRP A 519 -6.38 30.50 18.27
N TYR A 520 -6.01 29.22 18.26
CA TYR A 520 -6.94 28.18 17.81
C TYR A 520 -8.17 28.07 18.72
N LEU A 521 -8.01 28.23 20.03
CA LEU A 521 -9.11 28.26 21.00
C LEU A 521 -10.02 29.49 20.81
N LEU A 522 -9.47 30.66 20.47
CA LEU A 522 -10.26 31.84 20.08
C LEU A 522 -11.18 31.51 18.89
N GLN A 523 -10.68 30.81 17.87
CA GLN A 523 -11.51 30.38 16.73
C GLN A 523 -12.64 29.44 17.16
N LYS A 524 -12.35 28.46 18.03
CA LYS A 524 -13.38 27.58 18.60
C LYS A 524 -14.46 28.40 19.34
N GLN A 525 -14.06 29.39 20.12
CA GLN A 525 -14.99 30.25 20.86
C GLN A 525 -15.86 31.11 19.92
N ILE A 526 -15.28 31.65 18.86
CA ILE A 526 -16.02 32.42 17.84
C ILE A 526 -17.06 31.52 17.16
N GLU A 527 -16.66 30.34 16.69
CA GLU A 527 -17.62 29.44 16.04
C GLU A 527 -18.69 28.93 16.99
N ARG A 528 -18.36 28.71 18.28
CA ARG A 528 -19.36 28.35 19.29
C ARG A 528 -20.48 29.40 19.40
N LYS A 529 -20.15 30.69 19.31
CA LYS A 529 -21.14 31.78 19.26
C LYS A 529 -21.88 31.80 17.94
N ASN A 530 -21.18 31.62 16.81
CA ASN A 530 -21.81 31.68 15.49
C ASN A 530 -22.90 30.61 15.31
N ILE A 531 -22.69 29.39 15.85
CA ILE A 531 -23.68 28.29 15.78
C ILE A 531 -24.88 28.48 16.73
N GLU A 532 -24.96 29.60 17.44
CA GLU A 532 -26.16 30.02 18.18
C GLU A 532 -27.24 30.58 17.27
N ALA A 533 -26.87 31.11 16.11
CA ALA A 533 -27.85 31.47 15.08
C ALA A 533 -28.60 30.23 14.59
N GLU A 534 -29.93 30.31 14.57
CA GLU A 534 -30.81 29.15 14.29
C GLU A 534 -30.64 28.59 12.87
N ASP A 535 -30.20 29.45 11.95
CA ASP A 535 -29.99 29.21 10.52
C ASP A 535 -28.51 29.13 10.12
N TYR A 536 -27.58 29.00 11.08
CA TYR A 536 -26.15 28.89 10.77
C TYR A 536 -25.87 27.71 9.83
N LYS A 537 -25.18 27.99 8.72
CA LYS A 537 -24.73 27.00 7.74
C LYS A 537 -23.31 27.31 7.29
N LEU A 538 -22.46 26.30 7.28
CA LEU A 538 -21.15 26.36 6.61
C LEU A 538 -21.24 25.65 5.27
N THR A 539 -20.90 26.34 4.18
CA THR A 539 -21.11 25.84 2.82
C THR A 539 -19.86 25.99 1.97
N SER A 540 -19.57 25.00 1.12
CA SER A 540 -18.48 25.09 0.13
C SER A 540 -18.78 24.25 -1.11
N ASN A 541 -18.39 24.74 -2.28
CA ASN A 541 -18.25 23.88 -3.45
C ASN A 541 -17.07 22.93 -3.21
N VAL A 542 -17.24 21.65 -3.51
CA VAL A 542 -16.27 20.60 -3.20
C VAL A 542 -16.05 19.69 -4.40
N ILE A 543 -14.82 19.24 -4.56
CA ILE A 543 -14.49 18.06 -5.38
C ILE A 543 -14.54 16.85 -4.46
N LEU A 544 -15.29 15.83 -4.85
CA LEU A 544 -15.41 14.56 -4.13
C LEU A 544 -14.41 13.54 -4.69
N LYS A 545 -13.63 12.93 -3.78
CA LYS A 545 -12.72 11.82 -4.09
C LYS A 545 -13.08 10.57 -3.30
N PHE A 546 -12.91 9.41 -3.93
CA PHE A 546 -13.03 8.09 -3.30
C PHE A 546 -11.70 7.31 -3.40
N PRO A 547 -11.50 6.28 -2.56
CA PRO A 547 -10.37 5.37 -2.71
C PRO A 547 -10.29 4.78 -4.13
N ASP A 548 -9.13 4.89 -4.76
CA ASP A 548 -8.88 4.34 -6.10
C ASP A 548 -8.93 2.81 -6.06
N SER A 549 -9.71 2.21 -6.96
CA SER A 549 -9.92 0.74 -7.03
C SER A 549 -8.63 -0.07 -7.28
N GLN A 550 -7.56 0.57 -7.78
CA GLN A 550 -6.26 -0.05 -8.00
C GLN A 550 -5.28 0.20 -6.84
N GLY A 551 -5.73 0.87 -5.78
CA GLY A 551 -4.95 1.15 -4.58
C GLY A 551 -3.85 2.17 -4.79
N ARG A 552 -4.13 3.24 -5.53
CA ARG A 552 -3.21 4.36 -5.76
C ARG A 552 -3.56 5.61 -4.93
N GLY A 553 -4.21 5.42 -3.78
CA GLY A 553 -4.71 6.52 -2.96
C GLY A 553 -6.15 6.85 -3.33
N PHE A 554 -6.39 8.08 -3.79
CA PHE A 554 -7.74 8.61 -4.04
C PHE A 554 -7.88 9.11 -5.48
N SER A 555 -9.08 8.97 -6.04
CA SER A 555 -9.44 9.46 -7.36
C SER A 555 -10.69 10.33 -7.29
N GLU A 556 -10.72 11.39 -8.09
CA GLU A 556 -11.89 12.24 -8.26
C GLU A 556 -13.03 11.43 -8.88
N VAL A 557 -14.21 11.53 -8.26
CA VAL A 557 -15.43 10.86 -8.70
C VAL A 557 -16.54 11.84 -9.02
N GLY A 558 -16.44 13.10 -8.58
CA GLY A 558 -17.34 14.15 -9.02
C GLY A 558 -17.17 15.44 -8.23
N SER A 559 -18.15 16.31 -8.36
CA SER A 559 -18.13 17.65 -7.76
C SER A 559 -19.54 18.08 -7.37
N GLY A 560 -19.62 18.96 -6.38
CA GLY A 560 -20.91 19.40 -5.85
C GLY A 560 -20.75 20.43 -4.75
N LYS A 561 -21.76 20.54 -3.90
CA LYS A 561 -21.83 21.47 -2.79
C LYS A 561 -21.99 20.70 -1.49
N ALA A 562 -21.09 20.94 -0.54
CA ALA A 562 -21.21 20.45 0.83
C ALA A 562 -21.77 21.56 1.73
N THR A 563 -22.74 21.23 2.58
CA THR A 563 -23.36 22.13 3.55
C THR A 563 -23.39 21.45 4.91
N LEU A 564 -22.80 22.08 5.94
CA LEU A 564 -22.87 21.68 7.33
C LEU A 564 -23.84 22.57 8.09
N ASP A 565 -24.79 21.97 8.80
CA ASP A 565 -25.75 22.63 9.68
C ASP A 565 -25.95 21.83 10.98
N LYS A 566 -26.93 22.22 11.80
CA LYS A 566 -27.23 21.57 13.09
C LYS A 566 -27.67 20.10 12.99
N HIS A 567 -28.11 19.66 11.81
CA HIS A 567 -28.55 18.28 11.57
C HIS A 567 -27.42 17.41 11.03
N GLY A 568 -26.44 17.99 10.33
CA GLY A 568 -25.29 17.27 9.83
C GLY A 568 -24.70 17.87 8.57
N VAL A 569 -24.06 17.04 7.75
CA VAL A 569 -23.45 17.43 6.48
C VAL A 569 -24.29 16.91 5.33
N THR A 570 -24.71 17.77 4.41
CA THR A 570 -25.36 17.40 3.15
C THR A 570 -24.41 17.66 1.99
N TYR A 571 -24.19 16.66 1.15
CA TYR A 571 -23.52 16.79 -0.14
C TYR A 571 -24.56 16.67 -1.26
N GLN A 572 -24.58 17.65 -2.17
CA GLN A 572 -25.43 17.67 -3.37
C GLN A 572 -24.56 17.87 -4.60
N GLY A 573 -24.55 16.91 -5.53
CA GLY A 573 -23.83 17.02 -6.80
C GLY A 573 -23.61 15.68 -7.48
N THR A 574 -22.56 15.57 -8.27
CA THR A 574 -22.33 14.39 -9.12
C THR A 574 -21.41 13.35 -8.48
N ILE A 575 -21.71 12.07 -8.67
CA ILE A 575 -20.81 10.95 -8.37
C ILE A 575 -20.80 10.01 -9.58
N ASN A 576 -19.63 9.86 -10.19
CA ASN A 576 -19.42 9.11 -11.43
C ASN A 576 -20.36 9.56 -12.57
N GLY A 577 -20.70 10.85 -12.62
CA GLY A 577 -21.59 11.44 -13.62
C GLY A 577 -23.09 11.34 -13.30
N GLU A 578 -23.49 10.73 -12.19
CA GLU A 578 -24.88 10.70 -11.72
C GLU A 578 -25.10 11.73 -10.62
N GLU A 579 -26.20 12.48 -10.69
CA GLU A 579 -26.62 13.36 -9.59
C GLU A 579 -26.99 12.54 -8.35
N LYS A 580 -26.46 12.94 -7.19
CA LYS A 580 -26.66 12.32 -5.89
C LYS A 580 -26.79 13.39 -4.82
N GLU A 581 -27.63 13.09 -3.84
CA GLU A 581 -27.67 13.77 -2.56
C GLU A 581 -27.31 12.77 -1.46
N ILE A 582 -26.37 13.13 -0.60
CA ILE A 582 -25.92 12.31 0.53
C ILE A 582 -26.00 13.14 1.79
N PHE A 583 -26.66 12.59 2.81
CA PHE A 583 -26.79 13.23 4.11
C PHE A 583 -26.09 12.43 5.21
N PHE A 584 -25.17 13.09 5.90
CA PHE A 584 -24.43 12.56 7.02
C PHE A 584 -24.95 13.19 8.32
N LYS A 585 -25.65 12.40 9.14
CA LYS A 585 -26.20 12.84 10.43
C LYS A 585 -25.11 13.25 11.41
N ILE A 586 -25.31 14.37 12.11
CA ILE A 586 -24.33 14.90 13.08
C ILE A 586 -23.98 13.91 14.19
N GLU A 587 -24.94 13.09 14.65
CA GLU A 587 -24.72 12.10 15.71
C GLU A 587 -23.67 11.04 15.32
N ASN A 588 -23.49 10.82 14.01
CA ASN A 588 -22.52 9.86 13.47
C ASN A 588 -21.17 10.51 13.11
N ILE A 589 -21.02 11.82 13.30
CA ILE A 589 -19.82 12.60 12.95
C ILE A 589 -19.36 13.36 14.19
N PRO A 590 -18.84 12.67 15.23
CA PRO A 590 -18.32 13.34 16.43
C PRO A 590 -17.15 14.28 16.13
N ALA A 591 -16.47 14.05 15.01
CA ALA A 591 -15.42 14.91 14.50
C ALA A 591 -15.33 14.78 12.98
N ILE A 592 -15.20 15.92 12.28
CA ILE A 592 -14.73 15.95 10.89
C ILE A 592 -13.20 15.97 10.93
N LEU A 593 -12.57 15.06 10.18
CA LEU A 593 -11.13 15.00 10.04
C LEU A 593 -10.69 15.98 8.96
N PHE A 594 -9.46 16.47 9.06
CA PHE A 594 -8.92 17.35 8.01
C PHE A 594 -7.41 17.18 7.80
N GLY A 595 -7.04 17.12 6.52
CA GLY A 595 -5.68 17.26 6.03
C GLY A 595 -5.32 18.74 5.91
N VAL A 596 -4.09 19.09 6.29
CA VAL A 596 -3.63 20.49 6.18
C VAL A 596 -3.29 20.78 4.73
N ASN A 597 -4.00 21.73 4.12
CA ASN A 597 -3.88 22.06 2.70
C ASN A 597 -4.23 20.89 1.75
N GLU A 598 -5.18 20.06 2.15
CA GLU A 598 -5.54 18.86 1.39
C GLU A 598 -7.06 18.70 1.26
N ASP A 599 -7.81 18.65 2.37
CA ASP A 599 -9.21 18.21 2.37
C ASP A 599 -9.84 18.20 3.78
N PHE A 600 -11.14 17.89 3.83
CA PHE A 600 -11.78 17.31 5.01
C PHE A 600 -12.45 15.96 4.69
N GLU A 601 -12.48 15.08 5.70
CA GLU A 601 -12.90 13.68 5.54
C GLU A 601 -14.11 13.32 6.42
N ILE A 602 -15.03 12.54 5.85
CA ILE A 602 -16.16 11.95 6.58
C ILE A 602 -16.20 10.45 6.27
N TYR A 603 -16.30 9.64 7.33
CA TYR A 603 -16.51 8.19 7.20
C TYR A 603 -18.00 7.87 7.34
N HIS A 604 -18.56 7.17 6.36
CA HIS A 604 -19.96 6.77 6.35
C HIS A 604 -20.15 5.45 5.58
N ASP A 605 -20.92 4.50 6.12
CA ASP A 605 -21.22 3.22 5.48
C ASP A 605 -19.99 2.47 4.92
N ASN A 606 -18.94 2.37 5.74
CA ASN A 606 -17.64 1.77 5.36
C ASN A 606 -16.95 2.43 4.15
N THR A 607 -17.36 3.64 3.79
CA THR A 607 -16.80 4.45 2.72
C THR A 607 -16.18 5.71 3.31
N LEU A 608 -15.00 6.08 2.79
CA LEU A 608 -14.32 7.31 3.14
C LEU A 608 -14.62 8.35 2.06
N TYR A 609 -15.36 9.39 2.45
CA TYR A 609 -15.68 10.54 1.61
C TYR A 609 -14.63 11.61 1.85
N TYR A 610 -13.95 12.01 0.77
CA TYR A 610 -12.85 12.95 0.81
C TYR A 610 -13.27 14.20 0.05
N PHE A 611 -13.47 15.31 0.76
CA PHE A 611 -13.98 16.55 0.21
C PHE A 611 -12.85 17.57 0.09
N VAL A 612 -12.57 18.01 -1.13
CA VAL A 612 -11.62 19.09 -1.39
C VAL A 612 -12.43 20.38 -1.60
N PRO A 613 -12.50 21.29 -0.62
CA PRO A 613 -13.26 22.52 -0.76
C PRO A 613 -12.58 23.50 -1.72
N GLU A 614 -13.37 24.34 -2.36
CA GLU A 614 -12.93 25.42 -3.25
C GLU A 614 -11.90 26.33 -2.56
N ASN A 615 -12.17 26.71 -1.31
CA ASN A 615 -11.16 27.31 -0.44
C ASN A 615 -10.53 26.24 0.45
N ILE A 616 -9.36 25.75 0.05
CA ILE A 616 -8.61 24.71 0.78
C ILE A 616 -8.26 25.11 2.23
N ARG A 617 -8.21 26.40 2.55
CA ARG A 617 -7.94 26.88 3.91
C ARG A 617 -9.14 26.72 4.86
N SER A 618 -10.32 26.41 4.33
CA SER A 618 -11.53 26.19 5.14
C SER A 618 -11.55 24.85 5.88
N CYS A 619 -10.67 23.90 5.55
CA CYS A 619 -10.71 22.54 6.12
C CYS A 619 -10.63 22.53 7.67
N ALA A 620 -9.82 23.41 8.27
CA ALA A 620 -9.78 23.56 9.72
C ALA A 620 -11.09 24.12 10.30
N LYS A 621 -11.74 25.07 9.61
CA LYS A 621 -13.05 25.61 10.01
C LYS A 621 -14.13 24.53 9.96
N TRP A 622 -14.15 23.69 8.92
CA TRP A 622 -15.07 22.54 8.85
C TRP A 622 -14.94 21.61 10.07
N SER A 623 -13.71 21.29 10.47
CA SER A 623 -13.44 20.52 11.69
C SER A 623 -13.91 21.23 12.96
N VAL A 624 -13.61 22.52 13.11
CA VAL A 624 -13.98 23.31 14.31
C VAL A 624 -15.50 23.42 14.44
N VAL A 625 -16.18 23.83 13.37
CA VAL A 625 -17.63 24.03 13.36
C VAL A 625 -18.36 22.71 13.64
N ALA A 626 -17.96 21.61 12.98
CA ALA A 626 -18.60 20.31 13.22
C ALA A 626 -18.46 19.84 14.67
N GLU A 627 -17.27 20.04 15.27
CA GLU A 627 -17.04 19.73 16.68
C GLU A 627 -17.93 20.58 17.61
N GLN A 628 -18.05 21.90 17.35
CA GLN A 628 -18.92 22.77 18.17
C GLN A 628 -20.40 22.38 18.05
N ILE A 629 -20.86 22.07 16.82
CA ILE A 629 -22.23 21.61 16.58
C ILE A 629 -22.47 20.28 17.31
N TYR A 630 -21.58 19.31 17.19
CA TYR A 630 -21.70 18.01 17.87
C TYR A 630 -21.77 18.17 19.40
N ASN A 631 -20.89 18.99 19.98
CA ASN A 631 -20.88 19.23 21.41
C ASN A 631 -22.21 19.83 21.91
N LYS A 632 -22.74 20.85 21.21
CA LYS A 632 -23.99 21.53 21.58
C LYS A 632 -25.23 20.66 21.38
N TYR A 633 -25.37 20.04 20.21
CA TYR A 633 -26.63 19.39 19.83
C TYR A 633 -26.70 17.90 20.19
N VAL A 634 -25.56 17.26 20.44
CA VAL A 634 -25.48 15.82 20.78
C VAL A 634 -25.02 15.63 22.23
N LYS A 635 -23.79 16.04 22.59
CA LYS A 635 -23.24 15.78 23.92
C LYS A 635 -24.01 16.47 25.06
N GLU A 636 -24.34 17.75 24.92
CA GLU A 636 -25.08 18.46 25.98
C GLU A 636 -26.47 17.84 26.21
N LYS A 637 -27.15 17.34 25.16
CA LYS A 637 -28.41 16.61 25.28
C LYS A 637 -28.24 15.23 25.95
N GLU A 638 -27.16 14.51 25.63
CA GLU A 638 -26.87 13.22 26.27
C GLU A 638 -26.58 13.39 27.76
N ASN A 639 -25.79 14.40 28.13
CA ASN A 639 -25.50 14.71 29.54
C ASN A 639 -26.77 15.13 30.29
N GLY A 640 -27.61 16.00 29.70
CA GLY A 640 -28.89 16.40 30.31
C GLY A 640 -29.92 15.27 30.45
N LYS A 641 -29.87 14.24 29.58
CA LYS A 641 -30.70 13.04 29.73
C LYS A 641 -30.19 12.12 30.84
N ARG A 642 -28.87 12.03 31.04
CA ARG A 642 -28.26 11.22 32.11
C ARG A 642 -28.54 11.78 33.50
N THR A 643 -28.42 13.10 33.69
CA THR A 643 -28.76 13.73 34.97
C THR A 643 -30.23 13.52 35.37
N ASN A 644 -31.15 13.52 34.40
CA ASN A 644 -32.59 13.29 34.68
C ASN A 644 -32.95 11.80 34.92
N THR A 645 -32.05 10.85 34.66
CA THR A 645 -32.27 9.42 34.92
C THR A 645 -31.60 8.93 36.21
N GLU A 646 -30.73 9.73 36.82
CA GLU A 646 -30.18 9.47 38.16
C GLU A 646 -31.05 10.08 39.29
N ASP A 647 -31.93 11.03 38.95
CA ASP A 647 -32.93 11.63 39.85
C ASP A 647 -34.31 10.92 39.84
N GLN A 648 -34.42 9.75 39.17
CA GLN A 648 -35.59 8.86 39.16
C GLN A 648 -35.21 7.46 39.61
#